data_AF-A0A662FI92-F1
#
_entry.id   AF-A0A662FI92-F1
#
_cell.length_a   1.000
_cell.length_b   1.000
_cell.length_c   1.000
_cell.angle_alpha   90.00
_cell.angle_beta   90.00
_cell.angle_gamma   90.00
#
_symmetry.space_group_name_H-M   'P 1'
#
loop_
_entity.id
_entity.type
_entity.pdbx_description
1 polymer ?
#
loop_
_entity_poly.entity_id
_entity_poly.type
_entity_poly.pdbx_seq_one_letter_code
_entity_poly.pdbx_strand_id
1 'polypeptide(L)'
;MSNETTEQKKHTLVKIAEELKNKGVFDLENSIQTALLLAYSAAANDVFNQNAIDVPLYKLKKDENSLEVEELNGRGKRLRENEIEITALDLYKAANIRDINLLLEGDTGVGKTLTLETFLSTTQKTKAYDFIRLSANIMFNDVFAPYTKIDASSEIPKVVVDFELLKEKGALFIDEENRGETNKILQLKDGVIVDGGKQYRIGIPILKLEESDEGFNLEKTDKIKKLWVVSAQNPSGDRDDKFTETTETDAAVGNRSLKIEFPNIAPSSSVSIWYVDKQNSRHEKFAKRMSYYLKEYTGVELEAEDIEQDWLDIFAYFTDTEKTDKMVTFSSVEFADLLVLSLFKEKEEINKTEVTETKEILEEIKEKYSLSVNLSNITEDLDTTSTEIKDLLEITDDFREDTINRDISNIKKLADLISTIRGLKELKKIDPESTLQEEHEHYKNNKRKDYMTFYDVAVAASMITNSKIFDPEELKEQNIEVSKTINNLLIKYSNLLKKQLTNYGINAELEETDSRLSLKTNAINKALNKIYDAGEFTAEAYIKELGSQIKEIDKLVESGDEIGKYFAARITADLAIYTAYIMDNEKEITEKIKELENLDKKEFIVNFKNYLKQNFLDKATRKGNRSLDTVYIHRMPRILSINLGGA
;
A
#
# COMPACT_ATOMS: atom_id res chain seq x y z
N MET A 1 -6.02 -27.93 -54.38
CA MET A 1 -5.75 -28.20 -52.95
C MET A 1 -4.42 -27.56 -52.61
N SER A 2 -4.46 -26.25 -52.32
CA SER A 2 -3.33 -25.50 -51.78
C SER A 2 -3.33 -25.72 -50.27
N ASN A 3 -2.26 -26.31 -49.75
CA ASN A 3 -1.99 -26.33 -48.32
C ASN A 3 -1.61 -24.91 -47.91
N GLU A 4 -2.58 -24.12 -47.47
CA GLU A 4 -2.29 -22.96 -46.63
C GLU A 4 -1.80 -23.50 -45.29
N THR A 5 -0.48 -23.50 -45.10
CA THR A 5 0.12 -23.52 -43.77
C THR A 5 -0.45 -22.33 -43.00
N THR A 6 -1.40 -22.59 -42.11
CA THR A 6 -1.91 -21.60 -41.17
C THR A 6 -0.75 -21.19 -40.28
N GLU A 7 -0.13 -20.06 -40.60
CA GLU A 7 0.90 -19.44 -39.78
C GLU A 7 0.30 -19.26 -38.37
N GLN A 8 0.88 -19.92 -37.37
CA GLN A 8 0.40 -19.80 -36.00
C GLN A 8 0.55 -18.33 -35.59
N LYS A 9 -0.59 -17.67 -35.35
CA LYS A 9 -0.64 -16.29 -34.89
C LYS A 9 0.16 -16.16 -33.60
N LYS A 10 1.25 -15.38 -33.63
CA LYS A 10 2.08 -15.10 -32.45
C LYS A 10 1.26 -14.39 -31.38
N HIS A 11 1.51 -14.72 -30.10
CA HIS A 11 0.89 -14.04 -28.97
C HIS A 11 1.32 -12.57 -28.90
N THR A 12 0.42 -11.70 -28.45
CA THR A 12 0.60 -10.23 -28.41
C THR A 12 1.86 -9.82 -27.65
N LEU A 13 2.09 -10.35 -26.45
CA LEU A 13 3.31 -10.06 -25.66
C LEU A 13 4.61 -10.39 -26.41
N VAL A 14 4.63 -11.48 -27.18
CA VAL A 14 5.81 -11.89 -27.98
C VAL A 14 6.03 -10.90 -29.13
N LYS A 15 4.96 -10.48 -29.82
CA LYS A 15 5.06 -9.46 -30.88
C LYS A 15 5.67 -8.16 -30.35
N ILE A 16 5.17 -7.66 -29.22
CA ILE A 16 5.68 -6.43 -28.60
C ILE A 16 7.16 -6.60 -28.22
N ALA A 17 7.54 -7.73 -27.60
CA ALA A 17 8.91 -7.99 -27.18
C ALA A 17 9.90 -8.04 -28.35
N GLU A 18 9.56 -8.76 -29.43
CA GLU A 18 10.38 -8.84 -30.63
C GLU A 18 10.59 -7.47 -31.27
N GLU A 19 9.52 -6.67 -31.40
CA GLU A 19 9.60 -5.34 -32.00
C GLU A 19 10.40 -4.35 -31.15
N LEU A 20 10.18 -4.33 -29.83
CA LEU A 20 10.93 -3.47 -28.93
C LEU A 20 12.42 -3.85 -28.88
N LYS A 21 12.74 -5.15 -28.92
CA LYS A 21 14.13 -5.62 -29.04
C LYS A 21 14.77 -5.15 -30.34
N ASN A 22 14.06 -5.24 -31.46
CA ASN A 22 14.53 -4.76 -32.76
C ASN A 22 14.75 -3.23 -32.78
N LYS A 23 14.01 -2.49 -31.95
CA LYS A 23 14.21 -1.03 -31.73
C LYS A 23 15.36 -0.71 -30.75
N GLY A 24 16.02 -1.72 -30.18
CA GLY A 24 17.14 -1.53 -29.26
C GLY A 24 16.72 -1.09 -27.85
N VAL A 25 15.48 -1.38 -27.44
CA VAL A 25 15.02 -1.08 -26.08
C VAL A 25 15.70 -2.03 -25.08
N PHE A 26 16.36 -1.43 -24.09
CA PHE A 26 16.93 -2.16 -22.95
C PHE A 26 15.86 -2.31 -21.86
N ASP A 27 15.90 -3.42 -21.10
CA ASP A 27 14.93 -3.74 -20.03
C ASP A 27 13.48 -3.95 -20.55
N LEU A 28 13.36 -4.83 -21.55
CA LEU A 28 12.12 -5.10 -22.28
C LEU A 28 10.93 -5.42 -21.38
N GLU A 29 11.12 -6.26 -20.36
CA GLU A 29 10.06 -6.70 -19.47
C GLU A 29 9.37 -5.51 -18.79
N ASN A 30 10.17 -4.59 -18.24
CA ASN A 30 9.66 -3.39 -17.58
C ASN A 30 9.03 -2.42 -18.57
N SER A 31 9.63 -2.22 -19.74
CA SER A 31 9.06 -1.34 -20.77
C SER A 31 7.68 -1.84 -21.23
N ILE A 32 7.54 -3.14 -21.48
CA ILE A 32 6.28 -3.76 -21.90
C ILE A 32 5.23 -3.60 -20.81
N GLN A 33 5.56 -3.96 -19.56
CA GLN A 33 4.63 -3.85 -18.45
C GLN A 33 4.12 -2.42 -18.25
N THR A 34 5.01 -1.45 -18.35
CA THR A 34 4.69 -0.03 -18.21
C THR A 34 3.74 0.44 -19.29
N ALA A 35 4.07 0.14 -20.55
CA ALA A 35 3.24 0.50 -21.68
C ALA A 35 1.85 -0.12 -21.57
N LEU A 36 1.76 -1.39 -21.14
CA LEU A 36 0.50 -2.07 -20.87
C LEU A 36 -0.30 -1.37 -19.77
N LEU A 37 0.33 -1.00 -18.65
CA LEU A 37 -0.32 -0.33 -17.52
C LEU A 37 -0.87 1.05 -17.92
N LEU A 38 -0.08 1.83 -18.67
CA LEU A 38 -0.47 3.15 -19.18
C LEU A 38 -1.60 3.05 -20.22
N ALA A 39 -1.46 2.13 -21.17
CA ALA A 39 -2.48 1.88 -22.18
C ALA A 39 -3.80 1.40 -21.56
N TYR A 40 -3.73 0.51 -20.57
CA TYR A 40 -4.88 0.07 -19.78
C TYR A 40 -5.56 1.26 -19.08
N SER A 41 -4.80 2.08 -18.36
CA SER A 41 -5.33 3.22 -17.60
C SER A 41 -5.91 4.32 -18.49
N ALA A 42 -5.33 4.54 -19.68
CA ALA A 42 -5.84 5.50 -20.66
C ALA A 42 -7.10 4.97 -21.35
N ALA A 43 -7.07 3.74 -21.88
CA ALA A 43 -8.19 3.10 -22.54
C ALA A 43 -9.41 2.93 -21.61
N ALA A 44 -9.18 2.54 -20.35
CA ALA A 44 -10.24 2.41 -19.36
C ALA A 44 -10.93 3.76 -19.11
N ASN A 45 -10.18 4.84 -18.94
CA ASN A 45 -10.75 6.19 -18.76
C ASN A 45 -11.57 6.64 -19.97
N ASP A 46 -11.02 6.49 -21.18
CA ASP A 46 -11.65 6.92 -22.42
C ASP A 46 -13.00 6.26 -22.64
N VAL A 47 -13.07 4.94 -22.45
CA VAL A 47 -14.30 4.18 -22.68
C VAL A 47 -15.26 4.30 -21.51
N PHE A 48 -14.77 4.28 -20.26
CA PHE A 48 -15.63 4.43 -19.09
C PHE A 48 -16.36 5.77 -19.11
N ASN A 49 -15.66 6.88 -19.37
CA ASN A 49 -16.25 8.23 -19.32
C ASN A 49 -17.27 8.51 -20.44
N GLN A 50 -17.32 7.66 -21.49
CA GLN A 50 -18.38 7.70 -22.49
C GLN A 50 -19.67 7.01 -22.01
N ASN A 51 -19.57 6.18 -20.97
CA ASN A 51 -20.63 5.25 -20.54
C ASN A 51 -21.04 5.43 -19.08
N ALA A 52 -20.27 6.13 -18.27
CA ALA A 52 -20.60 6.44 -16.89
C ALA A 52 -19.92 7.75 -16.50
N ILE A 53 -20.52 8.40 -15.52
CA ILE A 53 -19.93 9.58 -14.90
C ILE A 53 -19.05 9.07 -13.77
N ASP A 54 -17.76 9.35 -13.88
CA ASP A 54 -16.81 9.04 -12.83
C ASP A 54 -17.16 9.82 -11.56
N VAL A 55 -16.92 9.20 -10.41
CA VAL A 55 -17.40 9.70 -9.11
C VAL A 55 -16.23 10.29 -8.35
N PRO A 56 -16.16 11.61 -8.18
CA PRO A 56 -15.14 12.25 -7.36
C PRO A 56 -15.34 11.90 -5.90
N LEU A 57 -14.33 11.29 -5.29
CA LEU A 57 -14.38 10.86 -3.89
C LEU A 57 -13.58 11.82 -3.02
N TYR A 58 -12.32 12.06 -3.40
CA TYR A 58 -11.41 12.87 -2.59
C TYR A 58 -10.62 13.84 -3.46
N LYS A 59 -10.19 14.95 -2.89
CA LYS A 59 -9.20 15.84 -3.46
C LYS A 59 -8.02 15.93 -2.50
N LEU A 60 -6.83 15.70 -3.06
CA LEU A 60 -5.57 15.83 -2.37
C LEU A 60 -4.88 17.11 -2.85
N LYS A 61 -4.44 17.94 -1.91
CA LYS A 61 -3.59 19.10 -2.19
C LYS A 61 -2.31 18.96 -1.37
N LYS A 62 -1.19 18.92 -2.07
CA LYS A 62 0.13 18.87 -1.45
C LYS A 62 0.77 20.26 -1.51
N ASP A 63 1.23 20.72 -0.35
CA ASP A 63 2.11 21.88 -0.20
C ASP A 63 3.45 21.40 0.41
N GLU A 64 4.46 22.28 0.57
CA GLU A 64 5.85 21.89 0.89
C GLU A 64 6.00 20.94 2.09
N ASN A 65 5.15 21.06 3.11
CA ASN A 65 5.18 20.23 4.33
C ASN A 65 3.81 19.73 4.76
N SER A 66 2.77 19.96 3.96
CA SER A 66 1.41 19.67 4.34
C SER A 66 0.63 18.99 3.24
N LEU A 67 -0.40 18.28 3.69
CA LEU A 67 -1.33 17.55 2.87
C LEU A 67 -2.73 17.91 3.36
N GLU A 68 -3.52 18.48 2.45
CA GLU A 68 -4.94 18.67 2.65
C GLU A 68 -5.68 17.52 1.95
N VAL A 69 -6.54 16.83 2.70
CA VAL A 69 -7.47 15.82 2.19
C VAL A 69 -8.88 16.37 2.33
N GLU A 70 -9.55 16.54 1.19
CA GLU A 70 -10.92 17.03 1.13
C GLU A 70 -11.85 15.96 0.55
N GLU A 71 -12.95 15.66 1.25
CA GLU A 71 -14.00 14.79 0.72
C GLU A 71 -14.89 15.56 -0.26
N LEU A 72 -15.00 15.03 -1.48
CA LEU A 72 -15.76 15.68 -2.55
C LEU A 72 -17.23 15.28 -2.56
N ASN A 73 -17.60 14.18 -1.90
CA ASN A 73 -18.98 13.72 -1.79
C ASN A 73 -19.69 13.64 -3.16
N GLY A 74 -18.97 13.10 -4.16
CA GLY A 74 -19.45 12.96 -5.53
C GLY A 74 -19.42 14.25 -6.35
N ARG A 75 -18.96 15.39 -5.81
CA ARG A 75 -18.98 16.70 -6.48
C ARG A 75 -17.62 17.02 -7.09
N GLY A 76 -17.56 17.01 -8.43
CA GLY A 76 -16.35 17.39 -9.15
C GLY A 76 -16.00 18.85 -8.96
N LYS A 77 -14.69 19.15 -8.89
CA LYS A 77 -14.16 20.51 -8.82
C LYS A 77 -13.09 20.72 -9.90
N ARG A 78 -12.93 21.95 -10.36
CA ARG A 78 -11.79 22.30 -11.22
C ARG A 78 -10.51 22.20 -10.40
N LEU A 79 -9.61 21.32 -10.81
CA LEU A 79 -8.32 21.12 -10.17
C LEU A 79 -7.34 22.26 -10.51
N ARG A 80 -6.54 22.64 -9.51
CA ARG A 80 -5.31 23.41 -9.68
C ARG A 80 -4.16 22.47 -10.05
N GLU A 81 -3.03 23.04 -10.45
CA GLU A 81 -1.87 22.30 -10.94
C GLU A 81 -1.28 21.32 -9.90
N ASN A 82 -1.31 21.71 -8.62
CA ASN A 82 -0.84 20.91 -7.47
C ASN A 82 -1.93 20.08 -6.78
N GLU A 83 -3.13 19.99 -7.36
CA GLU A 83 -4.23 19.19 -6.81
C GLU A 83 -4.40 17.88 -7.59
N ILE A 84 -4.75 16.82 -6.86
CA ILE A 84 -5.08 15.50 -7.41
C ILE A 84 -6.46 15.11 -6.91
N GLU A 85 -7.40 14.88 -7.83
CA GLU A 85 -8.66 14.22 -7.50
C GLU A 85 -8.45 12.71 -7.43
N ILE A 86 -9.11 12.00 -6.52
CA ILE A 86 -9.24 10.55 -6.52
C ILE A 86 -10.70 10.24 -6.81
N THR A 87 -10.93 9.49 -7.90
CA THR A 87 -12.27 9.07 -8.31
C THR A 87 -12.53 7.59 -8.02
N ALA A 88 -13.79 7.16 -8.14
CA ALA A 88 -14.14 5.75 -8.05
C ALA A 88 -13.42 4.91 -9.12
N LEU A 89 -13.33 5.40 -10.37
CA LEU A 89 -12.60 4.70 -11.42
C LEU A 89 -11.11 4.54 -11.09
N ASP A 90 -10.48 5.57 -10.49
CA ASP A 90 -9.09 5.49 -10.05
C ASP A 90 -8.89 4.42 -8.98
N LEU A 91 -9.78 4.35 -7.98
CA LEU A 91 -9.76 3.29 -6.98
C LEU A 91 -9.96 1.91 -7.62
N TYR A 92 -10.90 1.75 -8.55
CA TYR A 92 -11.14 0.46 -9.21
C TYR A 92 -9.92 -0.02 -9.99
N LYS A 93 -9.29 0.85 -10.78
CA LYS A 93 -8.06 0.51 -11.51
C LYS A 93 -6.95 0.11 -10.55
N ALA A 94 -6.63 0.98 -9.58
CA ALA A 94 -5.53 0.75 -8.65
C ALA A 94 -5.76 -0.51 -7.81
N ALA A 95 -6.96 -0.72 -7.31
CA ALA A 95 -7.30 -1.90 -6.52
C ALA A 95 -7.23 -3.19 -7.33
N ASN A 96 -7.64 -3.16 -8.59
CA ASN A 96 -7.52 -4.30 -9.49
C ASN A 96 -6.06 -4.65 -9.81
N ILE A 97 -5.22 -3.62 -10.02
CA ILE A 97 -3.78 -3.78 -10.26
C ILE A 97 -3.07 -4.34 -9.01
N ARG A 98 -3.45 -3.88 -7.82
CA ARG A 98 -2.78 -4.20 -6.55
C ARG A 98 -3.39 -5.39 -5.78
N ASP A 99 -4.34 -6.12 -6.37
CA ASP A 99 -5.05 -7.22 -5.71
C ASP A 99 -5.74 -6.84 -4.38
N ILE A 100 -6.19 -5.58 -4.27
CA ILE A 100 -6.88 -5.09 -3.08
C ILE A 100 -8.38 -5.25 -3.28
N ASN A 101 -9.01 -6.11 -2.48
CA ASN A 101 -10.46 -6.23 -2.49
C ASN A 101 -11.09 -4.93 -1.94
N LEU A 102 -12.12 -4.43 -2.61
CA LEU A 102 -12.86 -3.24 -2.18
C LEU A 102 -14.23 -3.64 -1.65
N LEU A 103 -14.71 -2.89 -0.65
CA LEU A 103 -16.09 -2.96 -0.17
C LEU A 103 -16.70 -1.56 -0.24
N LEU A 104 -17.60 -1.34 -1.19
CA LEU A 104 -18.29 -0.07 -1.38
C LEU A 104 -19.53 -0.01 -0.48
N GLU A 105 -19.56 0.94 0.45
CA GLU A 105 -20.68 1.14 1.37
C GLU A 105 -21.36 2.47 1.09
N GLY A 106 -22.68 2.48 0.99
CA GLY A 106 -23.47 3.70 0.78
C GLY A 106 -24.94 3.38 0.57
N ASP A 107 -25.80 4.38 0.47
CA ASP A 107 -27.25 4.15 0.36
C ASP A 107 -27.66 3.38 -0.91
N THR A 108 -28.86 2.80 -0.90
CA THR A 108 -29.46 2.22 -2.09
C THR A 108 -29.63 3.29 -3.18
N GLY A 109 -29.19 2.98 -4.40
CA GLY A 109 -29.40 3.87 -5.56
C GLY A 109 -28.34 4.97 -5.75
N VAL A 110 -27.28 5.02 -4.92
CA VAL A 110 -26.18 5.99 -5.07
C VAL A 110 -25.22 5.70 -6.23
N GLY A 111 -25.42 4.59 -6.96
CA GLY A 111 -24.66 4.27 -8.17
C GLY A 111 -23.53 3.24 -8.05
N LYS A 112 -23.32 2.63 -6.86
CA LYS A 112 -22.29 1.60 -6.59
C LYS A 112 -22.23 0.51 -7.68
N THR A 113 -23.38 -0.13 -7.93
CA THR A 113 -23.50 -1.25 -8.88
C THR A 113 -23.26 -0.79 -10.31
N LEU A 114 -23.82 0.37 -10.70
CA LEU A 114 -23.75 0.89 -12.06
C LEU A 114 -22.32 1.25 -12.47
N THR A 115 -21.58 1.97 -11.62
CA THR A 115 -20.21 2.38 -11.92
C THR A 115 -19.29 1.18 -12.01
N LEU A 116 -19.42 0.22 -11.09
CA LEU A 116 -18.58 -0.96 -11.08
C LEU A 116 -18.88 -1.92 -12.24
N GLU A 117 -20.15 -2.16 -12.56
CA GLU A 117 -20.54 -2.96 -13.73
C GLU A 117 -20.03 -2.31 -15.02
N THR A 118 -20.07 -0.98 -15.11
CA THR A 118 -19.54 -0.25 -16.26
C THR A 118 -18.02 -0.40 -16.37
N PHE A 119 -17.30 -0.34 -15.25
CA PHE A 119 -15.86 -0.58 -15.23
C PHE A 119 -15.50 -2.01 -15.65
N LEU A 120 -16.17 -3.02 -15.07
CA LEU A 120 -15.91 -4.42 -15.38
C LEU A 120 -16.27 -4.78 -16.82
N SER A 121 -17.44 -4.37 -17.31
CA SER A 121 -17.83 -4.60 -18.72
C SER A 121 -16.97 -3.84 -19.75
N THR A 122 -16.25 -2.80 -19.29
CA THR A 122 -15.27 -2.08 -20.12
C THR A 122 -13.93 -2.80 -20.14
N THR A 123 -13.39 -3.12 -18.97
CA THR A 123 -12.03 -3.66 -18.85
C THR A 123 -11.94 -5.16 -19.01
N GLN A 124 -13.00 -5.90 -18.72
CA GLN A 124 -13.04 -7.36 -18.77
C GLN A 124 -13.96 -7.84 -19.88
N LYS A 125 -13.52 -8.88 -20.59
CA LYS A 125 -14.38 -9.62 -21.52
C LYS A 125 -15.54 -10.28 -20.74
N THR A 126 -16.71 -10.45 -21.33
CA THR A 126 -17.91 -11.00 -20.62
C THR A 126 -17.65 -12.33 -19.91
N LYS A 127 -16.75 -13.18 -20.42
CA LYS A 127 -16.37 -14.43 -19.75
C LYS A 127 -15.36 -14.26 -18.61
N ALA A 128 -14.62 -13.15 -18.58
CA ALA A 128 -13.53 -12.86 -17.65
C ALA A 128 -13.97 -12.28 -16.30
N TYR A 129 -15.25 -11.97 -16.12
CA TYR A 129 -15.80 -11.53 -14.85
C TYR A 129 -17.18 -12.13 -14.61
N ASP A 130 -17.66 -12.03 -13.37
CA ASP A 130 -19.05 -12.33 -13.01
C ASP A 130 -19.63 -11.27 -12.09
N PHE A 131 -20.95 -11.20 -12.09
CA PHE A 131 -21.76 -10.40 -11.19
C PHE A 131 -22.66 -11.34 -10.38
N ILE A 132 -22.53 -11.29 -9.07
CA ILE A 132 -23.36 -12.06 -8.14
C ILE A 132 -24.08 -11.08 -7.24
N ARG A 133 -25.41 -11.18 -7.18
CA ARG A 133 -26.22 -10.46 -6.20
C ARG A 133 -26.69 -11.42 -5.13
N LEU A 134 -26.32 -11.17 -3.89
CA LEU A 134 -26.74 -11.98 -2.76
C LEU A 134 -28.11 -11.52 -2.27
N SER A 135 -28.95 -12.49 -1.92
CA SER A 135 -30.24 -12.24 -1.28
C SER A 135 -30.36 -13.08 0.00
N ALA A 136 -31.30 -12.72 0.87
CA ALA A 136 -31.49 -13.41 2.16
C ALA A 136 -31.89 -14.90 2.02
N ASN A 137 -32.22 -15.38 0.81
CA ASN A 137 -32.58 -16.77 0.58
C ASN A 137 -31.33 -17.63 0.32
N ILE A 138 -30.80 -18.23 1.39
CA ILE A 138 -29.52 -18.97 1.42
C ILE A 138 -29.51 -20.18 0.46
N MET A 139 -30.65 -20.77 0.12
CA MET A 139 -30.70 -22.02 -0.66
C MET A 139 -30.25 -21.91 -2.13
N PHE A 140 -30.16 -20.70 -2.69
CA PHE A 140 -29.80 -20.50 -4.11
C PHE A 140 -28.69 -19.47 -4.36
N ASN A 141 -28.08 -18.90 -3.31
CA ASN A 141 -27.07 -17.84 -3.43
C ASN A 141 -25.68 -18.34 -3.07
N ASP A 142 -25.11 -19.18 -3.93
CA ASP A 142 -23.72 -19.60 -3.78
C ASP A 142 -22.78 -18.66 -4.53
N VAL A 143 -21.91 -17.98 -3.78
CA VAL A 143 -20.85 -17.16 -4.36
C VAL A 143 -19.83 -17.98 -5.18
N PHE A 144 -19.79 -19.30 -4.99
CA PHE A 144 -18.97 -20.23 -5.78
C PHE A 144 -19.66 -20.75 -7.05
N ALA A 145 -20.91 -20.35 -7.33
CA ALA A 145 -21.64 -20.79 -8.51
C ALA A 145 -20.84 -20.62 -9.84
N PRO A 146 -20.05 -19.54 -10.05
CA PRO A 146 -19.27 -19.40 -11.28
C PRO A 146 -18.10 -20.38 -11.43
N TYR A 147 -17.69 -21.05 -10.35
CA TYR A 147 -16.50 -21.90 -10.28
C TYR A 147 -16.83 -23.38 -10.10
N THR A 148 -18.11 -23.71 -10.14
CA THR A 148 -18.59 -25.06 -9.86
C THR A 148 -19.46 -25.57 -11.00
N LYS A 149 -19.48 -26.89 -11.16
CA LYS A 149 -20.34 -27.59 -12.11
C LYS A 149 -21.07 -28.73 -11.43
N ILE A 150 -22.15 -29.19 -12.05
CA ILE A 150 -22.86 -30.38 -11.60
C ILE A 150 -22.22 -31.60 -12.25
N ASP A 151 -21.63 -32.46 -11.43
CA ASP A 151 -21.17 -33.78 -11.85
C ASP A 151 -22.34 -34.78 -11.82
N ALA A 152 -22.87 -35.05 -13.02
CA ALA A 152 -23.94 -36.00 -13.25
C ALA A 152 -23.45 -37.46 -13.40
N SER A 153 -22.15 -37.72 -13.27
CA SER A 153 -21.58 -39.08 -13.40
C SER A 153 -21.78 -39.95 -12.15
N SER A 154 -22.24 -39.36 -11.04
CA SER A 154 -22.54 -40.04 -9.78
C SER A 154 -24.05 -40.31 -9.63
N GLU A 155 -24.44 -41.35 -8.87
CA GLU A 155 -25.84 -41.73 -8.64
C GLU A 155 -26.68 -40.60 -8.00
N ILE A 156 -26.03 -39.66 -7.32
CA ILE A 156 -26.62 -38.45 -6.76
C ILE A 156 -25.82 -37.28 -7.32
N PRO A 157 -26.41 -36.36 -8.12
CA PRO A 157 -25.70 -35.22 -8.66
C PRO A 157 -24.98 -34.43 -7.58
N LYS A 158 -23.69 -34.15 -7.79
CA LYS A 158 -22.86 -33.38 -6.86
C LYS A 158 -22.36 -32.10 -7.53
N VAL A 159 -22.33 -31.02 -6.77
CA VAL A 159 -21.62 -29.81 -7.16
C VAL A 159 -20.14 -30.04 -6.91
N VAL A 160 -19.31 -29.90 -7.94
CA VAL A 160 -17.86 -30.07 -7.88
C VAL A 160 -17.17 -28.83 -8.45
N VAL A 161 -15.95 -28.54 -7.99
CA VAL A 161 -15.15 -27.44 -8.52
C VAL A 161 -14.75 -27.72 -9.98
N ASP A 162 -14.90 -26.71 -10.85
CA ASP A 162 -14.42 -26.76 -12.23
C ASP A 162 -13.07 -26.06 -12.36
N PHE A 163 -12.01 -26.84 -12.54
CA PHE A 163 -10.63 -26.36 -12.63
C PHE A 163 -10.34 -25.41 -13.78
N GLU A 164 -11.09 -25.51 -14.89
CA GLU A 164 -10.91 -24.60 -16.01
C GLU A 164 -11.54 -23.24 -15.68
N LEU A 165 -12.75 -23.24 -15.07
CA LEU A 165 -13.41 -22.00 -14.65
C LEU A 165 -12.64 -21.22 -13.57
N LEU A 166 -11.84 -21.92 -12.74
CA LEU A 166 -10.95 -21.26 -11.77
C LEU A 166 -9.93 -20.32 -12.42
N LYS A 167 -9.59 -20.53 -13.69
CA LYS A 167 -8.54 -19.81 -14.43
C LYS A 167 -9.06 -18.82 -15.47
N GLU A 168 -10.37 -18.81 -15.71
CA GLU A 168 -11.00 -17.98 -16.74
C GLU A 168 -11.50 -16.63 -16.20
N LYS A 169 -11.50 -16.42 -14.87
CA LYS A 169 -12.07 -15.23 -14.22
C LYS A 169 -10.98 -14.37 -13.59
N GLY A 170 -10.91 -13.11 -14.01
CA GLY A 170 -10.02 -12.09 -13.45
C GLY A 170 -10.66 -11.23 -12.36
N ALA A 171 -11.99 -11.10 -12.37
CA ALA A 171 -12.72 -10.26 -11.42
C ALA A 171 -14.09 -10.82 -11.04
N LEU A 172 -14.55 -10.51 -9.83
CA LEU A 172 -15.88 -10.84 -9.33
C LEU A 172 -16.49 -9.65 -8.61
N PHE A 173 -17.72 -9.28 -8.96
CA PHE A 173 -18.51 -8.31 -8.20
C PHE A 173 -19.59 -9.02 -7.37
N ILE A 174 -19.59 -8.79 -6.06
CA ILE A 174 -20.60 -9.25 -5.10
C ILE A 174 -21.46 -8.06 -4.65
N ASP A 175 -22.71 -8.01 -5.07
CA ASP A 175 -23.69 -7.04 -4.58
C ASP A 175 -24.44 -7.57 -3.35
N GLU A 176 -24.74 -6.69 -2.41
CA GLU A 176 -25.34 -7.00 -1.10
C GLU A 176 -24.52 -8.02 -0.28
N GLU A 177 -23.21 -7.81 -0.16
CA GLU A 177 -22.28 -8.77 0.48
C GLU A 177 -22.71 -9.19 1.89
N ASN A 178 -23.22 -8.25 2.68
CA ASN A 178 -23.67 -8.51 4.05
C ASN A 178 -24.88 -9.43 4.15
N ARG A 179 -25.47 -9.89 3.03
CA ARG A 179 -26.52 -10.92 2.98
C ARG A 179 -25.97 -12.33 2.70
N GLY A 180 -24.68 -12.46 2.45
CA GLY A 180 -24.02 -13.71 2.06
C GLY A 180 -23.51 -14.58 3.21
N GLU A 181 -23.09 -15.79 2.87
CA GLU A 181 -22.39 -16.68 3.82
C GLU A 181 -20.94 -16.22 4.02
N THR A 182 -20.64 -15.72 5.23
CA THR A 182 -19.33 -15.14 5.61
C THR A 182 -18.15 -16.03 5.23
N ASN A 183 -18.18 -17.33 5.54
CA ASN A 183 -17.06 -18.24 5.28
C ASN A 183 -16.73 -18.39 3.79
N LYS A 184 -17.74 -18.37 2.92
CA LYS A 184 -17.52 -18.46 1.48
C LYS A 184 -16.98 -17.15 0.92
N ILE A 185 -17.47 -16.01 1.40
CA ILE A 185 -16.96 -14.68 1.07
C ILE A 185 -15.48 -14.55 1.47
N LEU A 186 -15.12 -15.01 2.68
CA LEU A 186 -13.73 -15.01 3.16
C LEU A 186 -12.82 -15.83 2.22
N GLN A 187 -13.23 -17.04 1.86
CA GLN A 187 -12.50 -17.91 0.94
C GLN A 187 -12.31 -17.26 -0.43
N LEU A 188 -13.36 -16.66 -1.00
CA LEU A 188 -13.25 -15.92 -2.27
C LEU A 188 -12.29 -14.74 -2.18
N LYS A 189 -12.39 -13.93 -1.13
CA LYS A 189 -11.50 -12.80 -0.90
C LYS A 189 -10.06 -13.24 -0.65
N ASP A 190 -9.84 -14.45 -0.16
CA ASP A 190 -8.53 -15.10 -0.05
C ASP A 190 -8.08 -15.72 -1.38
N GLY A 191 -8.96 -15.78 -2.39
CA GLY A 191 -8.69 -16.29 -3.74
C GLY A 191 -8.68 -17.81 -3.79
N VAL A 192 -9.49 -18.47 -2.95
CA VAL A 192 -9.43 -19.92 -2.75
C VAL A 192 -10.82 -20.53 -2.62
N ILE A 193 -10.95 -21.81 -3.00
CA ILE A 193 -12.12 -22.65 -2.73
C ILE A 193 -11.63 -23.89 -2.00
N VAL A 194 -12.21 -24.18 -0.84
CA VAL A 194 -11.96 -25.40 -0.09
C VAL A 194 -13.07 -26.40 -0.38
N ASP A 195 -12.74 -27.50 -1.04
CA ASP A 195 -13.68 -28.59 -1.34
C ASP A 195 -13.02 -29.95 -1.05
N GLY A 196 -13.72 -30.81 -0.31
CA GLY A 196 -13.23 -32.13 0.09
C GLY A 196 -11.91 -32.13 0.89
N GLY A 197 -11.62 -31.06 1.63
CA GLY A 197 -10.37 -30.89 2.38
C GLY A 197 -9.15 -30.49 1.52
N LYS A 198 -9.35 -30.25 0.21
CA LYS A 198 -8.35 -29.68 -0.68
C LYS A 198 -8.62 -28.20 -0.91
N GLN A 199 -7.56 -27.43 -1.07
CA GLN A 199 -7.62 -26.01 -1.34
C GLN A 199 -7.25 -25.76 -2.81
N TYR A 200 -8.15 -25.13 -3.55
CA TYR A 200 -7.96 -24.73 -4.94
C TYR A 200 -7.81 -23.23 -5.01
N ARG A 201 -6.86 -22.72 -5.80
CA ARG A 201 -6.66 -21.29 -5.97
C ARG A 201 -7.45 -20.78 -7.19
N ILE A 202 -8.04 -19.60 -7.06
CA ILE A 202 -8.83 -18.92 -8.10
C ILE A 202 -8.00 -17.75 -8.63
N GLY A 203 -7.84 -17.69 -9.95
CA GLY A 203 -7.08 -16.63 -10.59
C GLY A 203 -6.43 -17.07 -11.91
N ILE A 204 -5.86 -16.08 -12.60
CA ILE A 204 -5.29 -16.26 -13.94
C ILE A 204 -3.79 -16.58 -13.79
N PRO A 205 -3.26 -17.62 -14.43
CA PRO A 205 -1.82 -17.89 -14.42
C PRO A 205 -1.01 -16.70 -14.93
N ILE A 206 0.05 -16.33 -14.21
CA ILE A 206 0.96 -15.27 -14.67
C ILE A 206 1.94 -15.89 -15.66
N LEU A 207 2.08 -15.27 -16.84
CA LEU A 207 3.04 -15.68 -17.85
C LEU A 207 4.41 -15.04 -17.59
N LYS A 208 5.47 -15.78 -17.91
CA LYS A 208 6.85 -15.29 -17.96
C LYS A 208 7.29 -15.17 -19.41
N LEU A 209 7.80 -14.01 -19.78
CA LEU A 209 8.40 -13.77 -21.08
C LEU A 209 9.88 -14.14 -21.02
N GLU A 210 10.29 -15.16 -21.78
CA GLU A 210 11.67 -15.63 -21.81
C GLU A 210 12.31 -15.41 -23.17
N GLU A 211 13.53 -14.90 -23.16
CA GLU A 211 14.37 -14.78 -24.36
C GLU A 211 15.12 -16.10 -24.61
N SER A 212 15.07 -16.58 -25.84
CA SER A 212 15.76 -17.78 -26.32
C SER A 212 16.48 -17.50 -27.64
N ASP A 213 17.32 -18.44 -28.07
CA ASP A 213 18.03 -18.36 -29.35
C ASP A 213 17.07 -18.27 -30.57
N GLU A 214 15.84 -18.75 -30.43
CA GLU A 214 14.80 -18.75 -31.47
C GLU A 214 13.83 -17.54 -31.39
N GLY A 215 14.01 -16.65 -30.40
CA GLY A 215 13.12 -15.50 -30.17
C GLY A 215 12.55 -15.50 -28.75
N PHE A 216 11.36 -14.90 -28.57
CA PHE A 216 10.68 -14.85 -27.28
C PHE A 216 9.62 -15.95 -27.15
N ASN A 217 9.58 -16.58 -25.99
CA ASN A 217 8.58 -17.57 -25.62
C ASN A 217 7.82 -17.15 -24.35
N LEU A 218 6.60 -17.66 -24.20
CA LEU A 218 5.80 -17.47 -23.00
C LEU A 218 5.71 -18.79 -22.24
N GLU A 219 6.15 -18.76 -20.98
CA GLU A 219 6.03 -19.89 -20.07
C GLU A 219 4.94 -19.59 -19.02
N LYS A 220 4.09 -20.58 -18.73
CA LYS A 220 3.14 -20.49 -17.63
C LYS A 220 3.88 -20.71 -16.32
N THR A 221 3.78 -19.77 -15.39
CA THR A 221 4.34 -19.92 -14.05
C THR A 221 3.35 -20.60 -13.10
N ASP A 222 3.83 -21.06 -11.94
CA ASP A 222 2.99 -21.52 -10.82
C ASP A 222 2.28 -20.35 -10.10
N LYS A 223 2.63 -19.10 -10.44
CA LYS A 223 2.02 -17.90 -9.87
C LYS A 223 0.71 -17.61 -10.57
N ILE A 224 -0.22 -17.04 -9.82
CA ILE A 224 -1.51 -16.62 -10.33
C ILE A 224 -1.77 -15.17 -9.95
N LYS A 225 -2.32 -14.40 -10.89
CA LYS A 225 -3.02 -13.16 -10.60
C LYS A 225 -4.31 -13.55 -9.89
N LYS A 226 -4.41 -13.18 -8.62
CA LYS A 226 -5.56 -13.52 -7.80
C LYS A 226 -6.84 -12.92 -8.38
N LEU A 227 -7.96 -13.62 -8.22
CA LEU A 227 -9.28 -13.09 -8.50
C LEU A 227 -9.47 -11.77 -7.72
N TRP A 228 -9.70 -10.68 -8.43
CA TRP A 228 -10.02 -9.41 -7.79
C TRP A 228 -11.50 -9.40 -7.38
N VAL A 229 -11.77 -9.31 -6.08
CA VAL A 229 -13.13 -9.25 -5.55
C VAL A 229 -13.47 -7.83 -5.15
N VAL A 230 -14.53 -7.29 -5.76
CA VAL A 230 -15.15 -6.04 -5.31
C VAL A 230 -16.53 -6.36 -4.82
N SER A 231 -16.94 -5.69 -3.76
CA SER A 231 -18.24 -5.89 -3.17
C SER A 231 -18.94 -4.58 -2.91
N ALA A 232 -20.26 -4.61 -2.82
CA ALA A 232 -21.08 -3.48 -2.40
C ALA A 232 -22.07 -3.90 -1.32
N GLN A 233 -22.36 -2.98 -0.41
CA GLN A 233 -23.41 -3.14 0.60
C GLN A 233 -24.06 -1.81 0.95
N ASN A 234 -25.22 -1.90 1.61
CA ASN A 234 -25.82 -0.76 2.28
C ASN A 234 -25.32 -0.69 3.74
N PRO A 235 -25.32 0.48 4.38
CA PRO A 235 -24.96 0.61 5.80
C PRO A 235 -25.81 -0.30 6.68
N SER A 236 -25.27 -0.74 7.81
CA SER A 236 -26.01 -1.59 8.76
C SER A 236 -27.18 -0.86 9.41
N GLY A 237 -28.19 -1.61 9.85
CA GLY A 237 -29.33 -1.06 10.60
C GLY A 237 -28.93 -0.34 11.89
N ASP A 238 -27.81 -0.73 12.50
CA ASP A 238 -27.24 -0.08 13.68
C ASP A 238 -26.65 1.32 13.37
N ARG A 239 -26.37 1.62 12.10
CA ARG A 239 -25.84 2.91 11.63
C ARG A 239 -26.92 3.81 11.00
N ASP A 240 -27.91 3.22 10.35
CA ASP A 240 -29.09 3.94 9.87
C ASP A 240 -30.33 3.05 10.02
N ASP A 241 -31.26 3.48 10.89
CA ASP A 241 -32.53 2.82 11.19
C ASP A 241 -33.35 2.46 9.93
N LYS A 242 -33.07 3.08 8.78
CA LYS A 242 -33.69 2.74 7.49
C LYS A 242 -33.30 1.35 6.96
N PHE A 243 -32.23 0.73 7.46
CA PHE A 243 -31.69 -0.55 6.96
C PHE A 243 -31.75 -1.70 7.99
N THR A 244 -32.87 -1.83 8.70
CA THR A 244 -33.11 -2.82 9.79
C THR A 244 -32.82 -4.30 9.46
N GLU A 245 -32.75 -4.70 8.18
CA GLU A 245 -32.46 -6.08 7.74
C GLU A 245 -30.97 -6.31 7.37
N THR A 246 -30.11 -5.31 7.52
CA THR A 246 -28.70 -5.39 7.14
C THR A 246 -27.80 -5.53 8.37
N THR A 247 -26.94 -6.54 8.36
CA THR A 247 -25.95 -6.74 9.43
C THR A 247 -24.66 -6.00 9.12
N GLU A 248 -23.97 -5.55 10.16
CA GLU A 248 -22.61 -5.05 10.01
C GLU A 248 -21.70 -6.18 9.49
N THR A 249 -20.73 -5.80 8.66
CA THR A 249 -19.78 -6.74 8.08
C THR A 249 -18.93 -7.38 9.18
N ASP A 250 -18.81 -8.70 9.16
CA ASP A 250 -17.95 -9.41 10.10
C ASP A 250 -16.50 -8.89 10.08
N ALA A 251 -15.87 -8.81 11.25
CA ALA A 251 -14.52 -8.26 11.40
C ALA A 251 -13.47 -8.97 10.53
N ALA A 252 -13.61 -10.28 10.31
CA ALA A 252 -12.71 -11.06 9.45
C ALA A 252 -12.89 -10.73 7.97
N VAL A 253 -14.08 -10.31 7.56
CA VAL A 253 -14.37 -9.84 6.20
C VAL A 253 -13.83 -8.42 6.02
N GLY A 254 -14.01 -7.54 7.00
CA GLY A 254 -13.42 -6.20 7.04
C GLY A 254 -11.88 -6.20 7.05
N ASN A 255 -11.23 -7.28 7.51
CA ASN A 255 -9.77 -7.47 7.40
C ASN A 255 -9.29 -7.68 5.94
N ARG A 256 -10.15 -8.22 5.09
CA ARG A 256 -9.80 -8.66 3.72
C ARG A 256 -10.20 -7.68 2.64
N SER A 257 -11.04 -6.70 2.97
CA SER A 257 -11.48 -5.64 2.06
C SER A 257 -11.18 -4.27 2.63
N LEU A 258 -10.77 -3.36 1.75
CA LEU A 258 -10.73 -1.94 2.05
C LEU A 258 -12.14 -1.37 1.86
N LYS A 259 -12.75 -0.91 2.95
CA LYS A 259 -14.06 -0.28 2.92
C LYS A 259 -13.95 1.16 2.41
N ILE A 260 -14.75 1.53 1.43
CA ILE A 260 -14.81 2.87 0.84
C ILE A 260 -16.25 3.35 0.92
N GLU A 261 -16.46 4.51 1.53
CA GLU A 261 -17.76 5.16 1.53
C GLU A 261 -18.06 5.73 0.14
N PHE A 262 -19.23 5.39 -0.39
CA PHE A 262 -19.65 5.74 -1.74
C PHE A 262 -20.74 6.81 -1.66
N PRO A 263 -20.44 8.05 -2.08
CA PRO A 263 -21.36 9.17 -1.91
C PRO A 263 -22.51 9.09 -2.91
N ASN A 264 -23.57 9.83 -2.62
CA ASN A 264 -24.67 10.00 -3.56
C ASN A 264 -24.22 10.81 -4.79
N ILE A 265 -24.22 10.17 -5.96
CA ILE A 265 -23.76 10.78 -7.22
C ILE A 265 -24.84 11.63 -7.90
N ALA A 266 -26.11 11.52 -7.50
CA ALA A 266 -27.21 12.23 -8.15
C ALA A 266 -26.98 13.77 -8.26
N PRO A 267 -26.42 14.46 -7.26
CA PRO A 267 -26.19 15.91 -7.32
C PRO A 267 -25.20 16.35 -8.40
N SER A 268 -24.23 15.51 -8.77
CA SER A 268 -23.22 15.82 -9.78
C SER A 268 -23.57 15.30 -11.16
N SER A 269 -24.36 14.22 -11.22
CA SER A 269 -24.66 13.51 -12.45
C SER A 269 -25.92 13.99 -13.17
N SER A 270 -26.97 14.42 -12.44
CA SER A 270 -28.20 15.04 -12.98
C SER A 270 -28.61 14.54 -14.39
N VAL A 271 -28.81 15.44 -15.36
CA VAL A 271 -29.19 15.13 -16.75
C VAL A 271 -28.11 14.40 -17.55
N SER A 272 -26.86 14.35 -17.07
CA SER A 272 -25.74 13.72 -17.76
C SER A 272 -25.87 12.19 -17.81
N ILE A 273 -26.64 11.58 -16.89
CA ILE A 273 -26.96 10.14 -16.89
C ILE A 273 -27.66 9.72 -18.19
N TRP A 274 -28.42 10.62 -18.82
CA TRP A 274 -29.21 10.33 -20.02
C TRP A 274 -28.37 10.30 -21.31
N TYR A 275 -27.10 10.71 -21.27
CA TYR A 275 -26.19 10.70 -22.43
C TYR A 275 -25.39 9.40 -22.57
N VAL A 276 -25.58 8.43 -21.65
CA VAL A 276 -24.89 7.15 -21.65
C VAL A 276 -25.48 6.22 -22.71
N ASP A 277 -24.65 5.83 -23.68
CA ASP A 277 -25.02 4.99 -24.83
C ASP A 277 -25.18 3.50 -24.47
N LYS A 278 -25.84 2.73 -25.34
CA LYS A 278 -26.27 1.33 -25.10
C LYS A 278 -25.12 0.35 -24.89
N GLN A 279 -25.37 -0.65 -24.01
CA GLN A 279 -24.48 -1.65 -23.42
C GLN A 279 -23.63 -2.55 -24.35
N ASN A 280 -23.79 -2.51 -25.68
CA ASN A 280 -23.09 -3.45 -26.57
C ASN A 280 -21.72 -2.89 -26.98
N SER A 281 -20.67 -3.73 -26.96
CA SER A 281 -19.27 -3.46 -27.42
C SER A 281 -18.33 -2.64 -26.51
N ARG A 282 -18.60 -2.48 -25.21
CA ARG A 282 -17.69 -1.71 -24.31
C ARG A 282 -16.25 -2.25 -24.31
N HIS A 283 -16.08 -3.55 -24.09
CA HIS A 283 -14.75 -4.17 -24.10
C HIS A 283 -14.06 -4.10 -25.48
N GLU A 284 -14.82 -4.23 -26.57
CA GLU A 284 -14.28 -4.08 -27.93
C GLU A 284 -13.75 -2.66 -28.19
N LYS A 285 -14.49 -1.64 -27.75
CA LYS A 285 -14.02 -0.24 -27.77
C LYS A 285 -12.78 -0.06 -26.91
N PHE A 286 -12.73 -0.72 -25.75
CA PHE A 286 -11.57 -0.71 -24.87
C PHE A 286 -10.34 -1.34 -25.55
N ALA A 287 -10.47 -2.51 -26.17
CA ALA A 287 -9.38 -3.18 -26.88
C ALA A 287 -8.85 -2.32 -28.03
N LYS A 288 -9.73 -1.65 -28.78
CA LYS A 288 -9.36 -0.67 -29.82
C LYS A 288 -8.56 0.51 -29.25
N ARG A 289 -9.00 1.08 -28.13
CA ARG A 289 -8.28 2.18 -27.45
C ARG A 289 -6.96 1.71 -26.86
N MET A 290 -6.90 0.51 -26.30
CA MET A 290 -5.68 -0.06 -25.75
C MET A 290 -4.65 -0.33 -26.84
N SER A 291 -5.06 -0.90 -27.98
CA SER A 291 -4.20 -1.04 -29.17
C SER A 291 -3.65 0.32 -29.63
N TYR A 292 -4.51 1.34 -29.74
CA TYR A 292 -4.09 2.70 -30.08
C TYR A 292 -3.02 3.22 -29.11
N TYR A 293 -3.26 3.17 -27.79
CA TYR A 293 -2.30 3.66 -26.81
C TYR A 293 -1.02 2.82 -26.75
N LEU A 294 -1.10 1.50 -26.95
CA LEU A 294 0.10 0.67 -27.05
C LEU A 294 0.94 1.05 -28.26
N LYS A 295 0.31 1.31 -29.41
CA LYS A 295 1.01 1.85 -30.57
C LYS A 295 1.66 3.19 -30.25
N GLU A 296 0.96 4.09 -29.57
CA GLU A 296 1.54 5.38 -29.15
C GLU A 296 2.73 5.19 -28.20
N TYR A 297 2.65 4.30 -27.20
CA TYR A 297 3.69 4.12 -26.18
C TYR A 297 4.82 3.15 -26.53
N THR A 298 4.66 2.31 -27.56
CA THR A 298 5.68 1.32 -27.96
C THR A 298 6.08 1.43 -29.44
N GLY A 299 5.28 2.14 -30.24
CA GLY A 299 5.37 2.17 -31.70
C GLY A 299 5.06 0.82 -32.37
N VAL A 300 4.45 -0.13 -31.66
CA VAL A 300 4.09 -1.47 -32.16
C VAL A 300 2.65 -1.44 -32.65
N GLU A 301 2.41 -1.87 -33.89
CA GLU A 301 1.05 -1.96 -34.42
C GLU A 301 0.40 -3.28 -34.01
N LEU A 302 -0.73 -3.18 -33.29
CA LEU A 302 -1.49 -4.32 -32.80
C LEU A 302 -2.95 -4.18 -33.25
N GLU A 303 -3.55 -5.27 -33.71
CA GLU A 303 -5.00 -5.27 -33.97
C GLU A 303 -5.78 -5.43 -32.66
N ALA A 304 -6.99 -4.86 -32.58
CA ALA A 304 -7.81 -4.95 -31.37
C ALA A 304 -8.16 -6.41 -31.05
N GLU A 305 -8.36 -7.23 -32.07
CA GLU A 305 -8.64 -8.66 -31.97
C GLU A 305 -7.48 -9.45 -31.34
N ASP A 306 -6.24 -8.98 -31.48
CA ASP A 306 -5.08 -9.58 -30.81
C ASP A 306 -5.17 -9.37 -29.29
N ILE A 307 -5.48 -8.14 -28.89
CA ILE A 307 -5.69 -7.77 -27.48
C ILE A 307 -6.87 -8.57 -26.89
N GLU A 308 -7.99 -8.68 -27.60
CA GLU A 308 -9.17 -9.41 -27.11
C GLU A 308 -8.99 -10.92 -27.00
N GLN A 309 -8.13 -11.49 -27.85
CA GLN A 309 -7.81 -12.91 -27.84
C GLN A 309 -6.89 -13.25 -26.68
N ASP A 310 -5.87 -12.43 -26.45
CA ASP A 310 -4.82 -12.64 -25.45
C ASP A 310 -5.09 -11.88 -24.13
N TRP A 311 -6.29 -11.31 -23.95
CA TRP A 311 -6.59 -10.34 -22.89
C TRP A 311 -6.23 -10.81 -21.48
N LEU A 312 -6.64 -12.03 -21.09
CA LEU A 312 -6.40 -12.54 -19.73
C LEU A 312 -4.89 -12.69 -19.44
N ASP A 313 -4.14 -13.14 -20.44
CA ASP A 313 -2.70 -13.34 -20.34
C ASP A 313 -1.97 -12.00 -20.26
N ILE A 314 -2.37 -11.02 -21.10
CA ILE A 314 -1.88 -9.64 -21.04
C ILE A 314 -2.21 -9.03 -19.66
N PHE A 315 -3.46 -9.17 -19.22
CA PHE A 315 -3.96 -8.64 -17.96
C PHE A 315 -3.18 -9.18 -16.76
N ALA A 316 -3.02 -10.50 -16.67
CA ALA A 316 -2.22 -11.13 -15.61
C ALA A 316 -0.74 -10.72 -15.66
N TYR A 317 -0.18 -10.52 -16.85
CA TYR A 317 1.22 -10.10 -17.01
C TYR A 317 1.48 -8.71 -16.44
N PHE A 318 0.68 -7.70 -16.78
CA PHE A 318 0.95 -6.33 -16.33
C PHE A 318 0.50 -6.04 -14.90
N THR A 319 -0.44 -6.83 -14.37
CA THR A 319 -0.94 -6.72 -12.99
C THR A 319 -0.23 -7.64 -12.00
N ASP A 320 0.91 -8.24 -12.37
CA ASP A 320 1.74 -9.00 -11.44
C ASP A 320 2.17 -8.10 -10.26
N THR A 321 1.71 -8.44 -9.06
CA THR A 321 1.94 -7.65 -7.84
C THR A 321 3.41 -7.61 -7.48
N GLU A 322 4.18 -8.67 -7.70
CA GLU A 322 5.62 -8.66 -7.42
C GLU A 322 6.38 -7.65 -8.28
N LYS A 323 5.89 -7.39 -9.50
CA LYS A 323 6.49 -6.42 -10.42
C LYS A 323 5.98 -5.00 -10.24
N THR A 324 4.78 -4.84 -9.65
CA THR A 324 4.16 -3.54 -9.37
C THR A 324 4.29 -3.12 -7.90
N ASP A 325 4.92 -3.94 -7.06
CA ASP A 325 5.07 -3.70 -5.64
C ASP A 325 5.93 -2.47 -5.37
N LYS A 326 5.32 -1.52 -4.68
CA LYS A 326 5.98 -0.28 -4.27
C LYS A 326 6.85 -0.54 -3.07
N MET A 327 8.08 -0.05 -3.15
CA MET A 327 8.93 0.00 -1.96
C MET A 327 8.33 0.99 -0.95
N VAL A 328 8.51 0.75 0.35
CA VAL A 328 8.06 1.68 1.38
C VAL A 328 9.30 2.42 1.91
N THR A 329 9.30 3.75 1.91
CA THR A 329 10.46 4.47 2.47
C THR A 329 10.58 4.24 3.98
N PHE A 330 11.80 4.26 4.51
CA PHE A 330 12.05 4.12 5.94
C PHE A 330 11.29 5.15 6.77
N SER A 331 11.21 6.39 6.28
CA SER A 331 10.42 7.45 6.89
C SER A 331 8.92 7.13 6.94
N SER A 332 8.40 6.41 5.95
CA SER A 332 6.97 6.01 5.93
C SER A 332 6.68 4.93 6.95
N VAL A 333 7.58 3.96 7.10
CA VAL A 333 7.46 2.91 8.14
C VAL A 333 7.55 3.52 9.53
N GLU A 334 8.52 4.42 9.75
CA GLU A 334 8.69 5.12 11.04
C GLU A 334 7.50 6.02 11.35
N PHE A 335 7.06 6.84 10.39
CA PHE A 335 5.89 7.70 10.56
C PHE A 335 4.60 6.92 10.78
N ALA A 336 4.41 5.78 10.10
CA ALA A 336 3.25 4.92 10.32
C ALA A 336 3.21 4.37 11.76
N ASP A 337 4.35 3.93 12.33
CA ASP A 337 4.43 3.47 13.73
C ASP A 337 4.08 4.62 14.69
N LEU A 338 4.67 5.80 14.49
CA LEU A 338 4.42 6.98 15.31
C LEU A 338 2.95 7.44 15.23
N LEU A 339 2.40 7.53 14.03
CA LEU A 339 1.03 7.95 13.77
C LEU A 339 0.04 6.98 14.42
N VAL A 340 0.22 5.68 14.22
CA VAL A 340 -0.68 4.66 14.76
C VAL A 340 -0.70 4.74 16.28
N LEU A 341 0.47 4.89 16.92
CA LEU A 341 0.58 5.04 18.37
C LEU A 341 -0.09 6.32 18.89
N SER A 342 0.00 7.42 18.14
CA SER A 342 -0.74 8.67 18.46
C SER A 342 -2.26 8.51 18.39
N LEU A 343 -2.77 7.50 17.68
CA LEU A 343 -4.20 7.19 17.57
C LEU A 343 -4.66 6.10 18.56
N PHE A 344 -3.83 5.72 19.53
CA PHE A 344 -4.28 4.92 20.68
C PHE A 344 -4.87 5.82 21.76
N LYS A 345 -5.91 5.30 22.44
CA LYS A 345 -6.48 5.94 23.63
C LYS A 345 -5.46 5.99 24.76
N GLU A 346 -4.71 4.91 24.99
CA GLU A 346 -3.70 4.85 26.08
C GLU A 346 -2.34 5.50 25.73
N LYS A 347 -2.29 6.42 24.75
CA LYS A 347 -1.03 7.04 24.29
C LYS A 347 -0.19 7.67 25.39
N GLU A 348 -0.81 8.22 26.44
CA GLU A 348 -0.13 8.80 27.60
C GLU A 348 0.55 7.74 28.47
N GLU A 349 -0.15 6.64 28.76
CA GLU A 349 0.41 5.51 29.51
C GLU A 349 1.56 4.86 28.74
N ILE A 350 1.39 4.72 27.42
CA ILE A 350 2.46 4.28 26.52
C ILE A 350 3.65 5.24 26.66
N ASN A 351 3.48 6.56 26.48
CA ASN A 351 4.58 7.52 26.60
C ASN A 351 5.34 7.40 27.93
N LYS A 352 4.60 7.35 29.04
CA LYS A 352 5.17 7.24 30.37
C LYS A 352 6.02 5.98 30.52
N THR A 353 5.51 4.86 30.03
CA THR A 353 6.22 3.57 30.06
C THR A 353 7.49 3.63 29.23
N GLU A 354 7.40 4.14 27.99
CA GLU A 354 8.55 4.30 27.09
C GLU A 354 9.66 5.15 27.72
N VAL A 355 9.31 6.30 28.29
CA VAL A 355 10.29 7.21 28.89
C VAL A 355 10.92 6.61 30.14
N THR A 356 10.13 5.91 30.96
CA THR A 356 10.63 5.23 32.17
C THR A 356 11.64 4.15 31.82
N GLU A 357 11.26 3.21 30.94
CA GLU A 357 12.14 2.12 30.49
C GLU A 357 13.40 2.67 29.80
N THR A 358 13.27 3.73 29.00
CA THR A 358 14.42 4.37 28.34
C THR A 358 15.40 4.94 29.37
N LYS A 359 14.91 5.61 30.42
CA LYS A 359 15.78 6.16 31.47
C LYS A 359 16.52 5.06 32.22
N GLU A 360 15.87 3.94 32.50
CA GLU A 360 16.49 2.78 33.15
C GLU A 360 17.66 2.24 32.31
N ILE A 361 17.42 1.99 31.01
CA ILE A 361 18.46 1.53 30.08
C ILE A 361 19.62 2.53 29.97
N LEU A 362 19.31 3.84 29.92
CA LEU A 362 20.33 4.88 29.83
C LEU A 362 21.17 4.99 31.11
N GLU A 363 20.59 4.72 32.29
CA GLU A 363 21.35 4.67 33.54
C GLU A 363 22.28 3.44 33.58
N GLU A 364 21.83 2.27 33.11
CA GLU A 364 22.71 1.10 32.96
C GLU A 364 23.89 1.38 32.02
N ILE A 365 23.62 2.02 30.88
CA ILE A 365 24.66 2.45 29.93
C ILE A 365 25.62 3.44 30.60
N LYS A 366 25.11 4.38 31.40
CA LYS A 366 25.91 5.36 32.12
C LYS A 366 26.82 4.69 33.16
N GLU A 367 26.30 3.75 33.93
CA GLU A 367 27.07 2.99 34.92
C GLU A 367 28.18 2.16 34.26
N LYS A 368 27.87 1.49 33.15
CA LYS A 368 28.81 0.58 32.48
C LYS A 368 29.84 1.30 31.60
N TYR A 369 29.46 2.37 30.90
CA TYR A 369 30.28 3.02 29.87
C TYR A 369 30.66 4.48 30.19
N SER A 370 30.30 4.98 31.38
CA SER A 370 30.56 6.37 31.80
C SER A 370 29.99 7.43 30.84
N LEU A 371 28.89 7.10 30.15
CA LEU A 371 28.22 8.00 29.21
C LEU A 371 27.02 8.68 29.88
N SER A 372 27.07 10.00 30.08
CA SER A 372 25.92 10.73 30.62
C SER A 372 24.97 11.20 29.51
N VAL A 373 23.86 10.48 29.39
CA VAL A 373 22.70 10.86 28.57
C VAL A 373 21.56 11.27 29.50
N ASN A 374 21.25 12.57 29.53
CA ASN A 374 20.09 13.08 30.27
C ASN A 374 19.05 13.52 29.24
N LEU A 375 17.84 12.96 29.33
CA LEU A 375 16.69 13.38 28.52
C LEU A 375 16.08 14.62 29.17
N SER A 376 16.38 15.78 28.61
CA SER A 376 16.02 17.08 29.19
C SER A 376 14.72 17.66 28.64
N ASN A 377 14.35 17.29 27.42
CA ASN A 377 13.16 17.80 26.74
C ASN A 377 12.05 16.74 26.64
N ILE A 378 12.41 15.45 26.67
CA ILE A 378 11.46 14.33 26.70
C ILE A 378 10.92 14.13 28.13
N THR A 379 9.59 14.18 28.29
CA THR A 379 8.90 14.05 29.57
C THR A 379 7.99 12.82 29.61
N GLU A 380 7.79 12.25 30.80
CA GLU A 380 6.86 11.12 31.02
C GLU A 380 5.41 11.56 30.83
N ASP A 381 5.07 12.74 31.35
CA ASP A 381 3.74 13.32 31.24
C ASP A 381 3.67 14.22 30.00
N LEU A 382 2.66 14.00 29.16
CA LEU A 382 2.29 14.89 28.05
C LEU A 382 1.35 15.98 28.58
N ASP A 383 1.50 17.21 28.10
CA ASP A 383 0.55 18.27 28.43
C ASP A 383 -0.77 18.08 27.66
N THR A 384 -1.75 17.50 28.34
CA THR A 384 -3.11 17.25 27.82
C THR A 384 -3.92 18.52 27.59
N THR A 385 -3.44 19.67 28.07
CA THR A 385 -4.05 20.98 27.80
C THR A 385 -3.56 21.60 26.49
N SER A 386 -2.49 21.06 25.89
CA SER A 386 -2.06 21.47 24.56
C SER A 386 -3.14 21.18 23.53
N THR A 387 -3.36 22.12 22.61
CA THR A 387 -4.42 21.99 21.59
C THR A 387 -4.21 20.73 20.76
N GLU A 388 -2.97 20.40 20.42
CA GLU A 388 -2.68 19.25 19.58
C GLU A 388 -2.97 17.90 20.26
N ILE A 389 -2.68 17.77 21.56
CA ILE A 389 -3.01 16.54 22.30
C ILE A 389 -4.51 16.45 22.56
N LYS A 390 -5.16 17.60 22.85
CA LYS A 390 -6.60 17.66 23.01
C LYS A 390 -7.33 17.19 21.74
N ASP A 391 -6.98 17.74 20.58
CA ASP A 391 -7.60 17.35 19.30
C ASP A 391 -7.44 15.84 19.02
N LEU A 392 -6.28 15.26 19.37
CA LEU A 392 -6.06 13.81 19.27
C LEU A 392 -6.94 13.01 20.24
N LEU A 393 -7.11 13.48 21.47
CA LEU A 393 -7.97 12.84 22.47
C LEU A 393 -9.42 12.83 22.03
N GLU A 394 -9.97 13.99 21.63
CA GLU A 394 -11.34 14.11 21.15
C GLU A 394 -11.60 13.20 19.94
N ILE A 395 -10.65 13.13 18.99
CA ILE A 395 -10.73 12.18 17.86
C ILE A 395 -10.75 10.73 18.34
N THR A 396 -9.82 10.35 19.24
CA THR A 396 -9.75 8.95 19.71
C THR A 396 -10.93 8.56 20.59
N ASP A 397 -11.51 9.51 21.33
CA ASP A 397 -12.67 9.29 22.20
C ASP A 397 -13.96 9.10 21.39
N ASP A 398 -14.06 9.74 20.21
CA ASP A 398 -15.18 9.55 19.28
C ASP A 398 -15.07 8.28 18.41
N PHE A 399 -14.00 7.49 18.55
CA PHE A 399 -13.89 6.24 17.79
C PHE A 399 -14.97 5.22 18.20
N ARG A 400 -15.64 4.67 17.19
CA ARG A 400 -16.58 3.53 17.32
C ARG A 400 -15.89 2.27 17.85
N GLU A 401 -14.63 2.08 17.47
CA GLU A 401 -13.79 0.97 17.88
C GLU A 401 -12.33 1.42 18.02
N ASP A 402 -11.60 0.84 18.96
CA ASP A 402 -10.21 1.19 19.20
C ASP A 402 -9.31 0.88 17.98
N THR A 403 -8.18 1.56 17.89
CA THR A 403 -7.17 1.29 16.86
C THR A 403 -6.57 -0.09 17.05
N ILE A 404 -6.66 -0.95 16.03
CA ILE A 404 -6.17 -2.33 16.07
C ILE A 404 -5.24 -2.63 14.88
N ASN A 405 -4.56 -3.78 14.92
CA ASN A 405 -3.63 -4.20 13.85
C ASN A 405 -4.26 -4.21 12.44
N ARG A 406 -5.58 -4.43 12.34
CA ARG A 406 -6.33 -4.33 11.07
C ARG A 406 -6.18 -2.95 10.44
N ASP A 407 -6.29 -1.90 11.23
CA ASP A 407 -6.26 -0.52 10.76
C ASP A 407 -4.89 -0.19 10.16
N ILE A 408 -3.82 -0.69 10.77
CA ILE A 408 -2.45 -0.59 10.24
C ILE A 408 -2.36 -1.25 8.86
N SER A 409 -2.94 -2.45 8.70
CA SER A 409 -2.99 -3.12 7.40
C SER A 409 -3.81 -2.34 6.38
N ASN A 410 -4.91 -1.70 6.78
CA ASN A 410 -5.77 -0.93 5.89
C ASN A 410 -5.13 0.40 5.49
N ILE A 411 -4.42 1.08 6.41
CA ILE A 411 -3.59 2.26 6.12
C ILE A 411 -2.53 1.90 5.07
N LYS A 412 -1.82 0.77 5.24
CA LYS A 412 -0.84 0.31 4.25
C LYS A 412 -1.47 0.08 2.88
N LYS A 413 -2.59 -0.67 2.82
CA LYS A 413 -3.30 -0.96 1.55
C LYS A 413 -3.76 0.33 0.88
N LEU A 414 -4.34 1.26 1.63
CA LEU A 414 -4.86 2.51 1.08
C LEU A 414 -3.71 3.45 0.64
N ALA A 415 -2.61 3.52 1.39
CA ALA A 415 -1.42 4.28 1.00
C ALA A 415 -0.80 3.73 -0.31
N ASP A 416 -0.81 2.41 -0.49
CA ASP A 416 -0.40 1.75 -1.74
C ASP A 416 -1.31 2.14 -2.93
N LEU A 417 -2.64 2.13 -2.72
CA LEU A 417 -3.59 2.61 -3.72
C LEU A 417 -3.35 4.07 -4.07
N ILE A 418 -3.18 4.94 -3.08
CA ILE A 418 -2.98 6.38 -3.29
C ILE A 418 -1.70 6.64 -4.07
N SER A 419 -0.59 5.99 -3.68
CA SER A 419 0.68 6.09 -4.42
C SER A 419 0.55 5.56 -5.85
N THR A 420 -0.24 4.50 -6.06
CA THR A 420 -0.51 3.94 -7.40
C THR A 420 -1.32 4.93 -8.25
N ILE A 421 -2.37 5.53 -7.70
CA ILE A 421 -3.20 6.53 -8.38
C ILE A 421 -2.39 7.77 -8.72
N ARG A 422 -1.60 8.28 -7.77
CA ARG A 422 -0.70 9.43 -8.01
C ARG A 422 0.26 9.12 -9.15
N GLY A 423 0.96 7.99 -9.10
CA GLY A 423 1.88 7.57 -10.16
C GLY A 423 1.20 7.51 -11.53
N LEU A 424 0.04 6.86 -11.63
CA LEU A 424 -0.72 6.79 -12.89
C LEU A 424 -1.19 8.16 -13.40
N LYS A 425 -1.48 9.12 -12.51
CA LYS A 425 -1.92 10.47 -12.91
C LYS A 425 -0.77 11.40 -13.27
N GLU A 426 0.35 11.32 -12.56
CA GLU A 426 1.56 12.07 -12.89
C GLU A 426 2.07 11.67 -14.29
N LEU A 427 2.03 10.38 -14.62
CA LEU A 427 2.41 9.89 -15.94
C LEU A 427 1.51 10.43 -17.09
N LYS A 428 0.25 10.79 -16.80
CA LYS A 428 -0.64 11.44 -17.79
C LYS A 428 -0.38 12.92 -17.99
N LYS A 429 0.42 13.56 -17.12
CA LYS A 429 0.82 14.98 -17.25
C LYS A 429 2.04 15.16 -18.15
N ILE A 430 2.62 14.08 -18.67
CA ILE A 430 3.74 14.14 -19.60
C ILE A 430 3.26 14.75 -20.93
N ASP A 431 4.07 15.64 -21.51
CA ASP A 431 3.75 16.40 -22.71
C ASP A 431 3.45 15.45 -23.90
N PRO A 432 2.31 15.61 -24.61
CA PRO A 432 2.04 14.84 -25.82
C PRO A 432 3.07 15.02 -26.96
N GLU A 433 3.94 16.04 -26.88
CA GLU A 433 5.08 16.20 -27.78
C GLU A 433 6.36 15.49 -27.31
N SER A 434 6.38 14.94 -26.09
CA SER A 434 7.52 14.20 -25.59
C SER A 434 7.72 12.89 -26.36
N THR A 435 8.97 12.55 -26.61
CA THR A 435 9.29 11.30 -27.30
C THR A 435 9.06 10.12 -26.36
N LEU A 436 8.67 8.97 -26.93
CA LEU A 436 8.60 7.66 -26.25
C LEU A 436 9.82 7.36 -25.35
N GLN A 437 10.99 7.84 -25.76
CA GLN A 437 12.25 7.67 -25.07
C GLN A 437 12.38 8.61 -23.86
N GLU A 438 11.80 9.81 -23.92
CA GLU A 438 11.65 10.72 -22.77
C GLU A 438 10.59 10.22 -21.80
N GLU A 439 9.46 9.68 -22.28
CA GLU A 439 8.46 9.03 -21.42
C GLU A 439 9.03 7.80 -20.72
N HIS A 440 9.77 6.97 -21.46
CA HIS A 440 10.42 5.77 -20.94
C HIS A 440 11.60 6.09 -20.00
N GLU A 441 12.45 7.09 -20.31
CA GLU A 441 13.52 7.53 -19.40
C GLU A 441 12.94 8.28 -18.20
N HIS A 442 11.88 9.08 -18.34
CA HIS A 442 11.16 9.67 -17.22
C HIS A 442 10.59 8.58 -16.32
N TYR A 443 9.99 7.54 -16.89
CA TYR A 443 9.50 6.37 -16.17
C TYR A 443 10.62 5.57 -15.50
N LYS A 444 11.73 5.28 -16.19
CA LYS A 444 12.89 4.58 -15.64
C LYS A 444 13.58 5.37 -14.53
N ASN A 445 13.64 6.69 -14.66
CA ASN A 445 14.16 7.59 -13.63
C ASN A 445 13.15 7.79 -12.49
N ASN A 446 11.85 7.65 -12.73
CA ASN A 446 10.79 7.63 -11.71
C ASN A 446 10.51 6.24 -11.11
N LYS A 447 11.04 5.13 -11.66
CA LYS A 447 11.12 3.85 -10.93
C LYS A 447 11.99 3.98 -9.68
N ARG A 448 12.92 4.96 -9.67
CA ARG A 448 13.60 5.41 -8.43
C ARG A 448 12.70 6.23 -7.49
N LYS A 449 11.43 6.45 -7.84
CA LYS A 449 10.40 7.17 -7.08
C LYS A 449 9.12 6.34 -6.85
N ASP A 450 9.13 5.04 -7.14
CA ASP A 450 7.99 4.13 -6.92
C ASP A 450 7.89 3.72 -5.44
N TYR A 451 7.96 4.73 -4.58
CA TYR A 451 7.91 4.58 -3.15
C TYR A 451 6.53 4.99 -2.63
N MET A 452 6.02 4.22 -1.67
CA MET A 452 5.04 4.72 -0.73
C MET A 452 5.75 5.68 0.22
N THR A 453 5.29 6.93 0.23
CA THR A 453 5.87 8.01 1.05
C THR A 453 5.04 8.23 2.32
N PHE A 454 5.60 8.97 3.28
CA PHE A 454 4.93 9.25 4.55
C PHE A 454 3.73 10.20 4.33
N TYR A 455 3.67 10.91 3.20
CA TYR A 455 2.47 11.61 2.76
C TYR A 455 1.36 10.64 2.37
N ASP A 456 1.67 9.57 1.62
CA ASP A 456 0.69 8.55 1.25
C ASP A 456 0.11 7.88 2.50
N VAL A 457 0.97 7.63 3.50
CA VAL A 457 0.56 7.14 4.83
C VAL A 457 -0.34 8.15 5.54
N ALA A 458 -0.01 9.44 5.53
CA ALA A 458 -0.82 10.49 6.15
C ALA A 458 -2.21 10.63 5.51
N VAL A 459 -2.30 10.58 4.16
CA VAL A 459 -3.58 10.57 3.44
C VAL A 459 -4.40 9.36 3.90
N ALA A 460 -3.81 8.17 3.81
CA ALA A 460 -4.48 6.91 4.12
C ALA A 460 -4.97 6.88 5.58
N ALA A 461 -4.12 7.30 6.52
CA ALA A 461 -4.48 7.44 7.92
C ALA A 461 -5.65 8.40 8.12
N SER A 462 -5.62 9.58 7.48
CA SER A 462 -6.73 10.54 7.58
C SER A 462 -8.05 9.93 7.16
N MET A 463 -8.07 9.18 6.06
CA MET A 463 -9.28 8.53 5.52
C MET A 463 -9.77 7.39 6.43
N ILE A 464 -8.86 6.53 6.89
CA ILE A 464 -9.21 5.43 7.79
C ILE A 464 -9.71 5.97 9.13
N THR A 465 -9.01 6.92 9.73
CA THR A 465 -9.43 7.57 10.98
C THR A 465 -10.80 8.23 10.81
N ASN A 466 -11.05 8.95 9.72
CA ASN A 466 -12.35 9.57 9.48
C ASN A 466 -13.49 8.53 9.43
N SER A 467 -13.24 7.36 8.84
CA SER A 467 -14.25 6.29 8.75
C SER A 467 -14.58 5.59 10.09
N LYS A 468 -13.76 5.81 11.13
CA LYS A 468 -13.93 5.23 12.47
C LYS A 468 -14.69 6.14 13.45
N ILE A 469 -14.87 7.40 13.09
CA ILE A 469 -15.54 8.42 13.91
C ILE A 469 -17.04 8.13 13.99
N PHE A 470 -17.62 8.24 15.19
CA PHE A 470 -19.03 8.01 15.42
C PHE A 470 -19.86 9.17 14.87
N ASP A 471 -19.53 10.41 15.24
CA ASP A 471 -20.20 11.63 14.79
C ASP A 471 -19.21 12.67 14.22
N PRO A 472 -18.92 12.62 12.91
CA PRO A 472 -18.04 13.58 12.27
C PRO A 472 -18.54 15.03 12.31
N GLU A 473 -19.84 15.27 12.52
CA GLU A 473 -20.39 16.62 12.60
C GLU A 473 -20.13 17.24 13.97
N GLU A 474 -20.17 16.45 15.04
CA GLU A 474 -19.81 16.92 16.39
C GLU A 474 -18.36 17.45 16.43
N LEU A 475 -17.41 16.70 15.87
CA LEU A 475 -16.02 17.15 15.80
C LEU A 475 -15.86 18.43 14.97
N LYS A 476 -16.61 18.58 13.87
CA LYS A 476 -16.62 19.81 13.06
C LYS A 476 -17.16 21.01 13.83
N GLU A 477 -18.22 20.83 14.64
CA GLU A 477 -18.73 21.90 15.50
C GLU A 477 -17.67 22.37 16.52
N GLN A 478 -16.79 21.46 16.95
CA GLN A 478 -15.64 21.75 17.80
C GLN A 478 -14.43 22.33 17.04
N ASN A 479 -14.52 22.50 15.70
CA ASN A 479 -13.43 22.86 14.79
C ASN A 479 -12.26 21.86 14.78
N ILE A 480 -12.55 20.59 15.04
CA ILE A 480 -11.59 19.49 14.99
C ILE A 480 -11.75 18.76 13.65
N GLU A 481 -10.70 18.79 12.84
CA GLU A 481 -10.65 18.12 11.55
C GLU A 481 -9.57 17.04 11.56
N VAL A 482 -9.95 15.79 11.30
CA VAL A 482 -9.04 14.63 11.29
C VAL A 482 -7.82 14.86 10.39
N SER A 483 -8.07 15.29 9.15
CA SER A 483 -7.01 15.50 8.17
C SER A 483 -6.03 16.58 8.64
N LYS A 484 -6.51 17.64 9.30
CA LYS A 484 -5.68 18.69 9.89
C LYS A 484 -4.85 18.16 11.06
N THR A 485 -5.44 17.35 11.95
CA THR A 485 -4.72 16.75 13.08
C THR A 485 -3.63 15.78 12.62
N ILE A 486 -3.93 14.90 11.65
CA ILE A 486 -2.94 14.01 11.04
C ILE A 486 -1.86 14.81 10.29
N ASN A 487 -2.24 15.87 9.60
CA ASN A 487 -1.27 16.75 8.94
C ASN A 487 -0.36 17.47 9.94
N ASN A 488 -0.84 17.82 11.13
CA ASN A 488 0.01 18.33 12.20
C ASN A 488 1.04 17.29 12.63
N LEU A 489 0.65 16.03 12.86
CA LEU A 489 1.59 14.93 13.13
C LEU A 489 2.68 14.84 12.05
N LEU A 490 2.27 14.85 10.78
CA LEU A 490 3.16 14.82 9.61
C LEU A 490 4.18 15.98 9.62
N ILE A 491 3.72 17.21 9.88
CA ILE A 491 4.57 18.40 9.96
C ILE A 491 5.61 18.25 11.08
N LYS A 492 5.18 17.80 12.27
CA LYS A 492 6.08 17.63 13.43
C LYS A 492 7.16 16.58 13.13
N TYR A 493 6.78 15.45 12.57
CA TYR A 493 7.73 14.42 12.14
C TYR A 493 8.72 14.95 11.09
N SER A 494 8.22 15.62 10.05
CA SER A 494 9.03 16.20 8.97
C SER A 494 10.03 17.23 9.51
N ASN A 495 9.61 18.05 10.47
CA ASN A 495 10.47 19.05 11.12
C ASN A 495 11.58 18.41 11.96
N LEU A 496 11.27 17.36 12.72
CA LEU A 496 12.30 16.61 13.46
C LEU A 496 13.35 16.03 12.50
N LEU A 497 12.89 15.41 11.41
CA LEU A 497 13.77 14.82 10.40
C LEU A 497 14.66 15.88 9.72
N LYS A 498 14.07 17.01 9.31
CA LYS A 498 14.82 18.14 8.72
C LYS A 498 15.87 18.71 9.68
N LYS A 499 15.51 18.91 10.95
CA LYS A 499 16.45 19.40 11.97
C LYS A 499 17.61 18.42 12.17
N GLN A 500 17.35 17.12 12.22
CA GLN A 500 18.38 16.09 12.35
C GLN A 500 19.36 16.13 11.17
N LEU A 501 18.84 16.15 9.93
CA LEU A 501 19.66 16.22 8.72
C LEU A 501 20.51 17.50 8.68
N THR A 502 19.92 18.63 9.08
CA THR A 502 20.63 19.92 9.20
C THR A 502 21.77 19.83 10.21
N ASN A 503 21.55 19.24 11.39
CA ASN A 503 22.59 19.03 12.40
C ASN A 503 23.71 18.11 11.89
N TYR A 504 23.40 17.19 10.97
CA TYR A 504 24.39 16.34 10.31
C TYR A 504 25.14 17.01 9.16
N GLY A 505 24.83 18.27 8.84
CA GLY A 505 25.43 19.02 7.74
C GLY A 505 24.88 18.60 6.36
N ILE A 506 23.74 17.92 6.33
CA ILE A 506 23.07 17.49 5.09
C ILE A 506 22.06 18.59 4.73
N ASN A 507 22.53 19.60 3.98
CA ASN A 507 21.68 20.65 3.39
C ASN A 507 21.04 20.11 2.10
N ALA A 508 20.10 19.19 2.25
CA ALA A 508 19.23 18.75 1.17
C ALA A 508 17.78 19.13 1.50
N GLU A 509 17.01 19.53 0.49
CA GLU A 509 15.55 19.50 0.61
C GLU A 509 15.14 18.07 0.99
N LEU A 510 14.12 17.94 1.85
CA LEU A 510 13.65 16.63 2.27
C LEU A 510 13.01 15.92 1.07
N GLU A 511 13.79 15.09 0.38
CA GLU A 511 13.30 14.23 -0.69
C GLU A 511 12.46 13.10 -0.08
N GLU A 512 11.13 13.21 -0.17
CA GLU A 512 10.18 12.24 0.39
C GLU A 512 10.35 10.80 -0.16
N THR A 513 10.99 10.68 -1.32
CA THR A 513 11.27 9.42 -2.01
C THR A 513 12.65 8.85 -1.66
N ASP A 514 13.48 9.56 -0.89
CA ASP A 514 14.74 9.00 -0.41
C ASP A 514 14.44 7.92 0.64
N SER A 515 14.49 6.67 0.17
CA SER A 515 14.18 5.49 0.96
C SER A 515 15.07 5.30 2.17
N ARG A 516 16.20 6.01 2.27
CA ARG A 516 17.19 5.87 3.34
C ARG A 516 16.91 6.77 4.55
N LEU A 517 16.00 7.73 4.41
CA LEU A 517 15.76 8.73 5.45
C LEU A 517 14.79 8.22 6.51
N SER A 518 15.22 8.26 7.77
CA SER A 518 14.36 8.19 8.97
C SER A 518 15.17 8.63 10.19
N LEU A 519 14.53 9.04 11.29
CA LEU A 519 15.23 9.48 12.50
C LEU A 519 16.13 8.37 13.05
N LYS A 520 15.61 7.12 13.13
CA LYS A 520 16.36 5.94 13.61
C LYS A 520 17.53 5.60 12.70
N THR A 521 17.31 5.50 11.39
CA THR A 521 18.34 5.06 10.44
C THR A 521 19.44 6.11 10.31
N ASN A 522 19.09 7.38 10.33
CA ASN A 522 20.05 8.48 10.33
C ASN A 522 20.92 8.45 11.60
N ALA A 523 20.34 8.25 12.79
CA ALA A 523 21.07 8.10 14.03
C ALA A 523 22.03 6.89 14.01
N ILE A 524 21.53 5.72 13.61
CA ILE A 524 22.32 4.49 13.51
C ILE A 524 23.49 4.66 12.53
N ASN A 525 23.23 5.24 11.35
CA ASN A 525 24.27 5.52 10.35
C ASN A 525 25.29 6.54 10.88
N LYS A 526 24.84 7.59 11.56
CA LYS A 526 25.75 8.60 12.13
C LYS A 526 26.68 8.00 13.16
N ALA A 527 26.17 7.14 14.04
CA ALA A 527 26.97 6.42 15.03
C ALA A 527 28.01 5.50 14.35
N LEU A 528 27.61 4.72 13.35
CA LEU A 528 28.53 3.87 12.59
C LEU A 528 29.59 4.66 11.82
N ASN A 529 29.19 5.78 11.20
CA ASN A 529 30.11 6.66 10.50
C ASN A 529 31.19 7.20 11.45
N LYS A 530 30.81 7.62 12.66
CA LYS A 530 31.75 8.18 13.63
C LYS A 530 32.75 7.15 14.16
N ILE A 531 32.32 5.93 14.51
CA ILE A 531 33.26 4.91 14.98
C ILE A 531 34.26 4.51 13.87
N TYR A 532 33.78 4.47 12.62
CA TYR A 532 34.63 4.19 11.47
C TYR A 532 35.65 5.32 11.25
N ASP A 533 35.19 6.58 11.27
CA ASP A 533 36.05 7.75 11.09
C ASP A 533 37.08 7.93 12.23
N ALA A 534 36.73 7.49 13.44
CA ALA A 534 37.62 7.48 14.60
C ALA A 534 38.58 6.28 14.63
N GLY A 535 38.33 5.23 13.82
CA GLY A 535 39.06 3.96 13.89
C GLY A 535 38.80 3.16 15.17
N GLU A 536 37.66 3.39 15.83
CA GLU A 536 37.29 2.76 17.10
C GLU A 536 36.36 1.56 16.86
N PHE A 537 36.94 0.46 16.39
CA PHE A 537 36.23 -0.76 15.97
C PHE A 537 35.80 -1.66 17.14
N THR A 538 34.98 -1.13 18.06
CA THR A 538 34.45 -1.87 19.23
C THR A 538 32.96 -1.65 19.46
N ALA A 539 32.29 -2.60 20.13
CA ALA A 539 30.89 -2.43 20.51
C ALA A 539 30.72 -1.29 21.54
N GLU A 540 31.67 -1.11 22.45
CA GLU A 540 31.68 0.00 23.42
C GLU A 540 31.67 1.37 22.71
N ALA A 541 32.55 1.58 21.72
CA ALA A 541 32.57 2.83 20.96
C ALA A 541 31.23 3.06 20.24
N TYR A 542 30.65 2.00 19.69
CA TYR A 542 29.35 2.08 19.03
C TYR A 542 28.21 2.43 19.99
N ILE A 543 28.18 1.82 21.18
CA ILE A 543 27.21 2.12 22.25
C ILE A 543 27.33 3.59 22.68
N LYS A 544 28.56 4.10 22.86
CA LYS A 544 28.80 5.51 23.21
C LYS A 544 28.26 6.47 22.15
N GLU A 545 28.50 6.15 20.88
CA GLU A 545 27.99 6.98 19.79
C GLU A 545 26.48 6.90 19.65
N LEU A 546 25.86 5.72 19.82
CA LEU A 546 24.40 5.59 19.87
C LEU A 546 23.78 6.44 20.99
N GLY A 547 24.36 6.42 22.20
CA GLY A 547 23.90 7.29 23.28
C GLY A 547 24.10 8.78 22.99
N SER A 548 25.16 9.16 22.25
CA SER A 548 25.29 10.53 21.73
C SER A 548 24.17 10.88 20.75
N GLN A 549 23.70 9.94 19.93
CA GLN A 549 22.60 10.17 18.99
C GLN A 549 21.24 10.26 19.70
N ILE A 550 21.01 9.47 20.75
CA ILE A 550 19.83 9.60 21.62
C ILE A 550 19.75 11.01 22.21
N LYS A 551 20.87 11.52 22.74
CA LYS A 551 20.97 12.89 23.26
C LYS A 551 20.72 13.95 22.20
N GLU A 552 21.11 13.68 20.96
CA GLU A 552 20.89 14.60 19.85
C GLU A 552 19.41 14.69 19.50
N ILE A 553 18.69 13.56 19.49
CA ILE A 553 17.24 13.50 19.24
C ILE A 553 16.45 14.25 20.32
N ASP A 554 16.81 14.09 21.60
CA ASP A 554 16.22 14.88 22.70
C ASP A 554 16.33 16.40 22.44
N LYS A 555 17.44 16.86 21.88
CA LYS A 555 17.68 18.28 21.57
C LYS A 555 16.92 18.79 20.34
N LEU A 556 16.36 17.93 19.50
CA LEU A 556 15.58 18.36 18.33
C LEU A 556 14.21 18.92 18.73
N VAL A 557 13.72 18.52 19.90
CA VAL A 557 12.40 18.85 20.42
C VAL A 557 12.38 20.26 21.00
N GLU A 558 11.35 21.03 20.66
CA GLU A 558 11.13 22.38 21.17
C GLU A 558 10.26 22.38 22.44
N SER A 559 10.44 23.39 23.28
CA SER A 559 9.57 23.59 24.45
C SER A 559 8.13 23.85 23.99
N GLY A 560 7.18 23.07 24.53
CA GLY A 560 5.75 23.15 24.19
C GLY A 560 5.34 22.32 22.97
N ASP A 561 6.26 21.60 22.34
CA ASP A 561 5.93 20.68 21.24
C ASP A 561 5.61 19.27 21.76
N GLU A 562 4.41 19.06 22.29
CA GLU A 562 4.03 17.79 22.93
C GLU A 562 4.03 16.60 21.96
N ILE A 563 3.59 16.78 20.71
CA ILE A 563 3.72 15.74 19.67
C ILE A 563 5.20 15.46 19.38
N GLY A 564 6.02 16.50 19.24
CA GLY A 564 7.46 16.35 19.02
C GLY A 564 8.15 15.59 20.15
N LYS A 565 7.78 15.87 21.41
CA LYS A 565 8.24 15.14 22.60
C LYS A 565 7.83 13.68 22.54
N TYR A 566 6.56 13.40 22.24
CA TYR A 566 6.04 12.04 22.12
C TYR A 566 6.78 11.23 21.05
N PHE A 567 6.99 11.82 19.87
CA PHE A 567 7.76 11.19 18.80
C PHE A 567 9.20 10.95 19.20
N ALA A 568 9.88 11.95 19.76
CA ALA A 568 11.26 11.79 20.21
C ALA A 568 11.40 10.74 21.33
N ALA A 569 10.45 10.67 22.27
CA ALA A 569 10.38 9.64 23.30
C ALA A 569 10.36 8.24 22.66
N ARG A 570 9.48 8.04 21.68
CA ARG A 570 9.35 6.76 20.98
C ARG A 570 10.61 6.38 20.19
N ILE A 571 11.21 7.33 19.49
CA ILE A 571 12.46 7.08 18.74
C ILE A 571 13.62 6.77 19.69
N THR A 572 13.75 7.51 20.79
CA THR A 572 14.82 7.30 21.77
C THR A 572 14.68 5.97 22.51
N ALA A 573 13.45 5.53 22.82
CA ALA A 573 13.18 4.21 23.38
C ALA A 573 13.65 3.08 22.45
N ASP A 574 13.33 3.16 21.16
CA ASP A 574 13.78 2.18 20.17
C ASP A 574 15.31 2.16 20.05
N LEU A 575 15.97 3.32 20.05
CA LEU A 575 17.44 3.39 20.03
C LEU A 575 18.07 2.90 21.33
N ALA A 576 17.45 3.12 22.49
CA ALA A 576 17.91 2.61 23.76
C ALA A 576 17.83 1.08 23.80
N ILE A 577 16.72 0.49 23.34
CA ILE A 577 16.58 -0.97 23.21
C ILE A 577 17.59 -1.54 22.22
N TYR A 578 17.83 -0.87 21.09
CA TYR A 578 18.88 -1.27 20.15
C TYR A 578 20.28 -1.24 20.79
N THR A 579 20.53 -0.24 21.63
CA THR A 579 21.80 -0.08 22.37
C THR A 579 21.96 -1.17 23.44
N ALA A 580 20.89 -1.48 24.17
CA ALA A 580 20.85 -2.57 25.15
C ALA A 580 21.11 -3.93 24.47
N TYR A 581 20.50 -4.17 23.30
CA TYR A 581 20.78 -5.37 22.52
C TYR A 581 22.26 -5.50 22.15
N ILE A 582 22.92 -4.39 21.79
CA ILE A 582 24.35 -4.39 21.49
C ILE A 582 25.18 -4.65 22.76
N MET A 583 24.78 -4.06 23.89
CA MET A 583 25.40 -4.24 25.20
C MET A 583 25.35 -5.70 25.67
N ASP A 584 24.21 -6.38 25.48
CA ASP A 584 24.03 -7.79 25.85
C ASP A 584 24.85 -8.74 24.97
N ASN A 585 25.19 -8.31 23.76
CA ASN A 585 25.91 -9.09 22.75
C ASN A 585 27.31 -8.52 22.45
N GLU A 586 27.85 -7.74 23.39
CA GLU A 586 29.04 -6.90 23.23
C GLU A 586 30.27 -7.64 22.70
N LYS A 587 30.53 -8.86 23.21
CA LYS A 587 31.68 -9.67 22.78
C LYS A 587 31.58 -10.08 21.32
N GLU A 588 30.45 -10.68 20.95
CA GLU A 588 30.18 -11.17 19.59
C GLU A 588 30.18 -10.02 18.58
N ILE A 589 29.59 -8.88 18.98
CA ILE A 589 29.55 -7.69 18.15
C ILE A 589 30.94 -7.07 18.00
N THR A 590 31.74 -6.99 19.07
CA THR A 590 33.12 -6.48 18.97
C THR A 590 33.99 -7.34 18.06
N GLU A 591 33.87 -8.66 18.16
CA GLU A 591 34.55 -9.59 17.24
C GLU A 591 34.16 -9.28 15.79
N LYS A 592 32.86 -9.11 15.52
CA LYS A 592 32.40 -8.81 14.17
C LYS A 592 32.87 -7.44 13.65
N ILE A 593 32.82 -6.39 14.47
CA ILE A 593 33.26 -5.05 14.05
C ILE A 593 34.74 -5.10 13.64
N LYS A 594 35.57 -5.82 14.40
CA LYS A 594 37.00 -6.02 14.07
C LYS A 594 37.21 -6.80 12.78
N GLU A 595 36.41 -7.84 12.52
CA GLU A 595 36.48 -8.56 11.23
C GLU A 595 36.23 -7.64 10.03
N LEU A 596 35.40 -6.61 10.21
CA LEU A 596 35.00 -5.69 9.14
C LEU A 596 35.89 -4.44 9.03
N GLU A 597 36.89 -4.26 9.91
CA GLU A 597 37.66 -3.00 10.04
C GLU A 597 38.43 -2.61 8.78
N ASN A 598 38.78 -3.58 7.94
CA ASN A 598 39.55 -3.37 6.70
C ASN A 598 38.68 -3.10 5.47
N LEU A 599 37.35 -3.16 5.59
CA LEU A 599 36.43 -2.81 4.51
C LEU A 599 36.34 -1.30 4.36
N ASP A 600 35.98 -0.82 3.16
CA ASP A 600 35.67 0.60 3.02
C ASP A 600 34.43 0.99 3.86
N LYS A 601 34.27 2.28 4.14
CA LYS A 601 33.22 2.80 5.02
C LYS A 601 31.81 2.34 4.62
N LYS A 602 31.51 2.30 3.33
CA LYS A 602 30.19 1.91 2.84
C LYS A 602 29.99 0.41 3.03
N GLU A 603 30.98 -0.39 2.66
CA GLU A 603 30.97 -1.83 2.86
C GLU A 603 30.90 -2.21 4.35
N PHE A 604 31.65 -1.54 5.22
CA PHE A 604 31.60 -1.73 6.67
C PHE A 604 30.18 -1.54 7.20
N ILE A 605 29.53 -0.42 6.90
CA ILE A 605 28.19 -0.10 7.39
C ILE A 605 27.16 -1.14 6.93
N VAL A 606 27.19 -1.49 5.63
CA VAL A 606 26.25 -2.44 5.05
C VAL A 606 26.45 -3.84 5.65
N ASN A 607 27.69 -4.33 5.71
CA ASN A 607 27.99 -5.65 6.25
C ASN A 607 27.68 -5.74 7.75
N PHE A 608 27.96 -4.69 8.52
CA PHE A 608 27.68 -4.67 9.95
C PHE A 608 26.18 -4.66 10.25
N LYS A 609 25.38 -3.85 9.53
CA LYS A 609 23.92 -3.88 9.65
C LYS A 609 23.34 -5.24 9.27
N ASN A 610 23.79 -5.82 8.16
CA ASN A 610 23.38 -7.16 7.73
C ASN A 610 23.67 -8.21 8.80
N TYR A 611 24.85 -8.15 9.40
CA TYR A 611 25.22 -9.02 10.51
C TYR A 611 24.28 -8.87 11.70
N LEU A 612 24.00 -7.65 12.18
CA LEU A 612 23.13 -7.44 13.33
C LEU A 612 21.71 -8.00 13.10
N LYS A 613 21.17 -7.85 11.89
CA LYS A 613 19.89 -8.48 11.53
C LYS A 613 19.97 -9.99 11.58
N GLN A 614 20.98 -10.59 10.97
CA GLN A 614 21.11 -12.05 10.97
C GLN A 614 21.36 -12.59 12.38
N ASN A 615 22.15 -11.90 13.19
CA ASN A 615 22.38 -12.25 14.59
C ASN A 615 21.07 -12.25 15.39
N PHE A 616 20.24 -11.22 15.21
CA PHE A 616 18.92 -11.16 15.81
C PHE A 616 17.99 -12.29 15.33
N LEU A 617 17.90 -12.51 14.01
CA LEU A 617 17.04 -13.55 13.43
C LEU A 617 17.44 -14.96 13.86
N ASP A 618 18.75 -15.25 13.89
CA ASP A 618 19.28 -16.53 14.37
C ASP A 618 18.91 -16.78 15.84
N LYS A 619 19.00 -15.75 16.69
CA LYS A 619 18.63 -15.85 18.10
C LYS A 619 17.12 -15.95 18.28
N ALA A 620 16.32 -15.31 17.43
CA ALA A 620 14.86 -15.34 17.49
C ALA A 620 14.26 -16.68 16.99
N THR A 621 14.94 -17.40 16.09
CA THR A 621 14.39 -18.59 15.42
C THR A 621 14.90 -19.94 15.95
N ARG A 622 16.03 -19.98 16.67
CA ARG A 622 16.60 -21.25 17.16
C ARG A 622 15.71 -21.87 18.27
N LYS A 623 15.16 -23.06 17.98
CA LYS A 623 14.32 -23.90 18.86
C LYS A 623 14.96 -24.40 20.18
N GLY A 624 16.02 -23.78 20.70
CA GLY A 624 16.73 -24.37 21.83
C GLY A 624 17.74 -23.55 22.63
N ASN A 625 17.79 -22.21 22.60
CA ASN A 625 18.59 -21.51 23.60
C ASN A 625 18.13 -20.07 23.91
N ARG A 626 17.94 -19.83 25.23
CA ARG A 626 17.64 -18.61 26.01
C ARG A 626 16.70 -17.59 25.35
N SER A 627 15.54 -17.39 25.99
CA SER A 627 14.57 -16.35 25.67
C SER A 627 15.28 -15.02 25.42
N LEU A 628 15.38 -14.61 24.15
CA LEU A 628 15.49 -13.18 23.85
C LEU A 628 14.40 -12.50 24.66
N ASP A 629 14.77 -11.46 25.41
CA ASP A 629 13.77 -10.72 26.14
C ASP A 629 12.68 -10.26 25.18
N THR A 630 11.43 -10.41 25.61
CA THR A 630 10.25 -10.15 24.80
C THR A 630 10.32 -8.74 24.18
N VAL A 631 10.92 -7.78 24.90
CA VAL A 631 11.17 -6.43 24.40
C VAL A 631 12.00 -6.42 23.10
N TYR A 632 13.05 -7.24 22.99
CA TYR A 632 13.83 -7.35 21.76
C TYR A 632 13.00 -7.95 20.62
N ILE A 633 12.19 -8.96 20.90
CA ILE A 633 11.32 -9.60 19.90
C ILE A 633 10.33 -8.60 19.30
N HIS A 634 9.77 -7.70 20.12
CA HIS A 634 8.80 -6.71 19.64
C HIS A 634 9.43 -5.46 19.01
N ARG A 635 10.61 -5.04 19.47
CA ARG A 635 11.23 -3.76 19.06
C ARG A 635 12.24 -3.90 17.94
N MET A 636 13.11 -4.91 18.00
CA MET A 636 14.20 -5.06 17.03
C MET A 636 13.69 -5.23 15.60
N PRO A 637 12.57 -5.92 15.29
CA PRO A 637 12.02 -5.93 13.94
C PRO A 637 11.67 -4.53 13.43
N ARG A 638 11.14 -3.64 14.27
CA ARG A 638 10.83 -2.24 13.92
C ARG A 638 12.10 -1.44 13.64
N ILE A 639 13.14 -1.64 14.44
CA ILE A 639 14.42 -0.93 14.27
C ILE A 639 15.18 -1.46 13.04
N LEU A 640 15.23 -2.78 12.86
CA LEU A 640 16.02 -3.43 11.82
C LEU A 640 15.32 -3.44 10.45
N SER A 641 13.99 -3.44 10.39
CA SER A 641 13.25 -3.32 9.11
C SER A 641 13.49 -1.98 8.42
N ILE A 642 13.65 -0.90 9.20
CA ILE A 642 13.95 0.46 8.76
C ILE A 642 15.44 0.61 8.37
N ASN A 643 16.31 -0.38 8.65
CA ASN A 643 17.75 -0.27 8.40
C ASN A 643 18.27 -1.10 7.21
N LEU A 644 17.42 -1.95 6.62
CA LEU A 644 17.86 -3.01 5.69
C LEU A 644 16.94 -3.21 4.48
N GLY A 645 16.31 -2.14 3.99
CA GLY A 645 15.64 -2.11 2.70
C GLY A 645 16.61 -2.51 1.58
N GLY A 646 16.48 -3.76 1.13
CA GLY A 646 17.38 -4.41 0.18
C GLY A 646 17.15 -5.92 0.16
N ALA A 647 15.97 -6.33 -0.29
CA ALA A 647 15.77 -7.50 -1.13
C ALA A 647 14.58 -7.19 -2.04
#